data_AF-A0AA41AEA1-F1
#
_entry.id   AF-A0AA41AEA1-F1
#
_cell.length_a   1.000
_cell.length_b   1.000
_cell.length_c   1.000
_cell.angle_alpha   90.00
_cell.angle_beta   90.00
_cell.angle_gamma   90.00
#
_symmetry.space_group_name_H-M   'P 1'
#
loop_
_entity.id
_entity.type
_entity.pdbx_description
1 polymer ?
#
loop_
_entity_poly.entity_id
_entity_poly.type
_entity_poly.pdbx_seq_one_letter_code
_entity_poly.pdbx_strand_id
1 'polypeptide(L)'
;MRLMNIIKLSLVLTGCLSTQLAAKDYFVENKQAYNSISADLVAGDKVILKNGTWNDFEILFAGQGSKTAPILLTAETKGQVILSGQSNLRLAGKYLEVSGLVFKDGYTPSSAVIEFRRNKSELAYHSRVTQIVIDNYSNPDKRESDYWVALYGQHNRFDHSHLVGKRNKGVTVAVRLNSVQSQKNYHRIDNNYFGYRPTFGSNGGETLRVGTSHHSLTDSHTLVENNYFDRTNGEVETVSIKAGKNIVRNNVFYESRGTLTLRHGNGNIVEENIFIGNGVDHTGGIRVINKDQIIRNNYLQGLTGYRFGSGFTVMNGVPNSSINRYHQVENATIENNTFVNVSHIQLAAGSDAERSAAPKNSVMNNNLIINQDAKQPFSTFDDVSGLVLSNNIANTKVLSELAYGVKQQNITLGKASNGLLYPTSKSVNVGAKRDLKVLKKEDTGVSWYAKVPAIVEFDSGKTHVVKASANALLNAINNAQSGDVLELAPGQYDVSKLVEINKTLTIKAKQSGKSKLTFQRSTLFEIHDGGNLKLEGLLISGEYAPDAIDNSIVRTQKWGMLDNYRFVMTNSELIALDINHSFHFFVTGKGAMADEIILTGNSFTNVTGDILRLNTEIEDLGVYNAEYVTVNNNTFNDVEGSLIKLYRGGTDESTFGPHLEMINNTLNNVGFGARNKAQASIYVHGVQVTNIKENEFVKSAPIVVEHTVGEPKTEISNNTFNATKTPNVKELIVKGPHTAVLKNNNVLNNKAD
;
A
#
# COMPACT_ATOMS: atom_id res chain seq x y z
N MET A 1 -52.12 -88.95 -13.61
CA MET A 1 -52.75 -87.76 -14.23
C MET A 1 -51.76 -86.60 -14.03
N ARG A 2 -50.86 -86.35 -15.01
CA ARG A 2 -50.84 -85.16 -15.90
C ARG A 2 -50.97 -83.83 -15.12
N LEU A 3 -50.15 -82.77 -15.26
CA LEU A 3 -49.01 -82.42 -16.12
C LEU A 3 -48.56 -80.99 -15.68
N MET A 4 -47.24 -80.66 -15.69
CA MET A 4 -46.55 -79.38 -16.06
C MET A 4 -47.13 -78.00 -15.62
N ASN A 5 -46.42 -76.91 -15.28
CA ASN A 5 -45.06 -76.35 -15.50
C ASN A 5 -44.93 -75.10 -14.57
N ILE A 6 -43.85 -74.91 -13.82
CA ILE A 6 -42.69 -74.02 -14.09
C ILE A 6 -42.97 -72.49 -14.14
N ILE A 7 -42.24 -71.75 -13.28
CA ILE A 7 -41.94 -70.29 -13.22
C ILE A 7 -43.00 -69.35 -12.60
N LYS A 8 -42.70 -68.84 -11.37
CA LYS A 8 -42.49 -67.41 -11.06
C LYS A 8 -41.98 -67.23 -9.62
N LEU A 9 -40.69 -67.42 -9.45
CA LEU A 9 -39.88 -66.68 -8.48
C LEU A 9 -39.65 -65.28 -9.10
N SER A 10 -39.91 -64.21 -8.34
CA SER A 10 -39.55 -62.79 -8.57
C SER A 10 -40.76 -61.86 -8.53
N LEU A 11 -40.89 -61.07 -7.46
CA LEU A 11 -40.78 -59.59 -7.45
C LEU A 11 -41.41 -59.02 -6.16
N VAL A 12 -40.74 -59.20 -5.02
CA VAL A 12 -40.82 -58.18 -3.95
C VAL A 12 -39.83 -57.09 -4.37
N LEU A 13 -40.22 -56.29 -5.36
CA LEU A 13 -39.54 -55.04 -5.67
C LEU A 13 -40.07 -54.04 -4.64
N THR A 14 -39.38 -53.93 -3.51
CA THR A 14 -39.36 -52.69 -2.74
C THR A 14 -38.94 -51.59 -3.71
N GLY A 15 -39.93 -50.88 -4.24
CA GLY A 15 -39.73 -49.69 -5.04
C GLY A 15 -39.09 -48.60 -4.19
N CYS A 16 -37.76 -48.64 -4.08
CA CYS A 16 -36.98 -47.45 -3.88
C CYS A 16 -37.19 -46.57 -5.13
N LEU A 17 -38.29 -45.82 -5.16
CA LEU A 17 -38.39 -44.61 -5.94
C LEU A 17 -37.38 -43.63 -5.35
N SER A 18 -36.10 -43.81 -5.69
CA SER A 18 -35.11 -42.76 -5.58
C SER A 18 -35.55 -41.68 -6.56
N THR A 19 -36.32 -40.70 -6.09
CA THR A 19 -36.47 -39.43 -6.79
C THR A 19 -35.08 -38.81 -6.83
N GLN A 20 -34.30 -39.12 -7.88
CA GLN A 20 -33.18 -38.29 -8.27
C GLN A 20 -33.78 -36.92 -8.60
N LEU A 21 -33.75 -36.00 -7.63
CA LEU A 21 -33.98 -34.59 -7.91
C LEU A 21 -32.92 -34.20 -8.94
N ALA A 22 -33.36 -33.99 -10.18
CA ALA A 22 -32.50 -33.56 -11.26
C ALA A 22 -31.98 -32.16 -10.92
N ALA A 23 -30.67 -31.95 -11.10
CA ALA A 23 -30.04 -30.65 -11.07
C ALA A 23 -30.78 -29.68 -12.00
N LYS A 24 -31.13 -28.49 -11.50
CA LYS A 24 -31.83 -27.46 -12.27
C LYS A 24 -30.93 -26.27 -12.57
N ASP A 25 -31.06 -25.76 -13.79
CA ASP A 25 -30.49 -24.48 -14.19
C ASP A 25 -31.55 -23.38 -13.98
N TYR A 26 -31.25 -22.45 -13.09
CA TYR A 26 -32.07 -21.29 -12.78
C TYR A 26 -31.48 -20.04 -13.44
N PHE A 27 -32.14 -19.54 -14.48
CA PHE A 27 -31.78 -18.28 -15.11
C PHE A 27 -32.49 -17.14 -14.38
N VAL A 28 -31.73 -16.31 -13.68
CA VAL A 28 -32.24 -15.30 -12.77
C VAL A 28 -32.04 -13.91 -13.37
N GLU A 29 -33.15 -13.22 -13.63
CA GLU A 29 -33.17 -11.94 -14.33
C GLU A 29 -33.13 -10.72 -13.38
N ASN A 30 -33.49 -10.92 -12.10
CA ASN A 30 -33.54 -9.85 -11.10
C ASN A 30 -33.49 -10.41 -9.67
N LYS A 31 -33.37 -9.51 -8.67
CA LYS A 31 -33.27 -9.88 -7.25
C LYS A 31 -34.48 -10.69 -6.76
N GLN A 32 -35.68 -10.38 -7.24
CA GLN A 32 -36.89 -11.08 -6.82
C GLN A 32 -36.88 -12.53 -7.31
N ALA A 33 -36.44 -12.78 -8.55
CA ALA A 33 -36.27 -14.12 -9.07
C ALA A 33 -35.23 -14.93 -8.28
N TYR A 34 -34.15 -14.29 -7.81
CA TYR A 34 -33.18 -14.95 -6.91
C TYR A 34 -33.83 -15.33 -5.58
N ASN A 35 -34.52 -14.38 -4.96
CA ASN A 35 -35.13 -14.57 -3.65
C ASN A 35 -36.15 -15.73 -3.67
N SER A 36 -36.94 -15.85 -4.74
CA SER A 36 -37.93 -16.92 -4.92
C SER A 36 -37.36 -18.34 -4.98
N ILE A 37 -36.07 -18.51 -5.28
CA ILE A 37 -35.43 -19.84 -5.37
C ILE A 37 -34.39 -20.09 -4.27
N SER A 38 -33.90 -19.04 -3.63
CA SER A 38 -32.70 -19.07 -2.77
C SER A 38 -32.81 -20.02 -1.56
N ALA A 39 -34.02 -20.29 -1.08
CA ALA A 39 -34.26 -21.20 0.05
C ALA A 39 -34.35 -22.68 -0.37
N ASP A 40 -34.57 -22.96 -1.65
CA ASP A 40 -34.91 -24.28 -2.18
C ASP A 40 -33.77 -24.93 -2.99
N LEU A 41 -32.59 -24.30 -3.04
CA LEU A 41 -31.44 -24.80 -3.79
C LEU A 41 -30.94 -26.12 -3.22
N VAL A 42 -30.80 -27.12 -4.09
CA VAL A 42 -30.31 -28.46 -3.75
C VAL A 42 -29.02 -28.80 -4.50
N ALA A 43 -28.34 -29.87 -4.06
CA ALA A 43 -27.09 -30.33 -4.65
C ALA A 43 -27.20 -30.52 -6.18
N GLY A 44 -26.29 -29.88 -6.92
CA GLY A 44 -26.24 -29.91 -8.38
C GLY A 44 -26.92 -28.73 -9.07
N ASP A 45 -27.75 -27.95 -8.36
CA ASP A 45 -28.40 -26.79 -8.95
C ASP A 45 -27.40 -25.70 -9.37
N LYS A 46 -27.77 -24.95 -10.41
CA LYS A 46 -26.98 -23.87 -10.97
C LYS A 46 -27.82 -22.61 -11.11
N VAL A 47 -27.45 -21.58 -10.37
CA VAL A 47 -28.01 -20.23 -10.47
C VAL A 47 -27.16 -19.40 -11.43
N ILE A 48 -27.79 -18.89 -12.49
CA ILE A 48 -27.16 -18.12 -13.56
C ILE A 48 -27.74 -16.70 -13.52
N LEU A 49 -26.96 -15.73 -13.06
CA LEU A 49 -27.36 -14.32 -13.08
C LEU A 49 -27.25 -13.79 -14.51
N LYS A 50 -28.34 -13.22 -15.03
CA LYS A 50 -28.34 -12.59 -16.36
C LYS A 50 -27.41 -11.38 -16.41
N ASN A 51 -26.85 -11.15 -17.60
CA ASN A 51 -25.99 -10.00 -17.88
C ASN A 51 -26.69 -8.68 -17.52
N GLY A 52 -25.93 -7.74 -16.99
CA GLY A 52 -26.40 -6.43 -16.58
C GLY A 52 -25.82 -5.96 -15.26
N THR A 53 -26.29 -4.79 -14.81
CA THR A 53 -25.91 -4.19 -13.54
C THR A 53 -26.98 -4.48 -12.48
N TRP A 54 -26.55 -5.11 -11.41
CA TRP A 54 -27.34 -5.45 -10.23
C TRP A 54 -26.96 -4.49 -9.10
N ASN A 55 -27.69 -3.38 -9.01
CA ASN A 55 -27.43 -2.36 -8.02
C ASN A 55 -27.98 -2.75 -6.64
N ASP A 56 -27.23 -2.54 -5.56
CA ASP A 56 -27.65 -2.80 -4.17
C ASP A 56 -28.13 -4.23 -3.90
N PHE A 57 -27.38 -5.23 -4.38
CA PHE A 57 -27.72 -6.64 -4.26
C PHE A 57 -26.86 -7.34 -3.20
N GLU A 58 -27.44 -7.55 -2.03
CA GLU A 58 -26.84 -8.34 -0.96
C GLU A 58 -27.16 -9.83 -1.13
N ILE A 59 -26.28 -10.57 -1.80
CA ILE A 59 -26.49 -11.98 -2.12
C ILE A 59 -26.19 -12.85 -0.90
N LEU A 60 -27.18 -13.55 -0.38
CA LEU A 60 -26.97 -14.70 0.51
C LEU A 60 -27.09 -16.00 -0.29
N PHE A 61 -25.96 -16.62 -0.59
CA PHE A 61 -25.89 -17.91 -1.28
C PHE A 61 -25.70 -19.03 -0.25
N ALA A 62 -26.82 -19.67 0.10
CA ALA A 62 -26.85 -20.70 1.13
C ALA A 62 -27.39 -22.03 0.58
N GLY A 63 -26.82 -23.15 1.03
CA GLY A 63 -27.30 -24.47 0.63
C GLY A 63 -26.35 -25.60 1.00
N GLN A 64 -26.78 -26.83 0.72
CA GLN A 64 -26.02 -28.05 1.00
C GLN A 64 -25.77 -28.82 -0.30
N GLY A 65 -24.67 -28.50 -0.95
CA GLY A 65 -24.17 -29.29 -2.08
C GLY A 65 -23.46 -30.57 -1.62
N SER A 66 -22.90 -31.29 -2.57
CA SER A 66 -22.01 -32.42 -2.31
C SER A 66 -20.72 -32.29 -3.12
N LYS A 67 -19.68 -33.07 -2.77
CA LYS A 67 -18.40 -33.07 -3.49
C LYS A 67 -18.54 -33.32 -5.00
N THR A 68 -19.51 -34.14 -5.40
CA THR A 68 -19.76 -34.51 -6.81
C THR A 68 -20.87 -33.69 -7.46
N ALA A 69 -21.65 -32.94 -6.68
CA ALA A 69 -22.74 -32.09 -7.15
C ALA A 69 -22.80 -30.82 -6.28
N PRO A 70 -21.85 -29.88 -6.45
CA PRO A 70 -21.89 -28.59 -5.77
C PRO A 70 -23.09 -27.77 -6.24
N ILE A 71 -23.51 -26.79 -5.44
CA ILE A 71 -24.46 -25.76 -5.87
C ILE A 71 -23.67 -24.62 -6.47
N LEU A 72 -24.04 -24.18 -7.68
CA LEU A 72 -23.30 -23.19 -8.44
C LEU A 72 -24.05 -21.86 -8.50
N LEU A 73 -23.32 -20.74 -8.35
CA LEU A 73 -23.79 -19.39 -8.67
C LEU A 73 -22.80 -18.78 -9.68
N THR A 74 -23.27 -18.42 -10.87
CA THR A 74 -22.40 -17.88 -11.92
C THR A 74 -23.04 -16.73 -12.68
N ALA A 75 -22.20 -15.85 -13.23
CA ALA A 75 -22.63 -14.97 -14.31
C ALA A 75 -23.03 -15.77 -15.56
N GLU A 76 -24.01 -15.27 -16.33
CA GLU A 76 -24.34 -15.74 -17.68
C GLU A 76 -23.14 -15.56 -18.61
N THR A 77 -22.58 -14.35 -18.67
CA THR A 77 -21.32 -14.06 -19.34
C THR A 77 -20.35 -13.42 -18.34
N LYS A 78 -19.20 -14.06 -18.13
CA LYS A 78 -18.18 -13.56 -17.20
C LYS A 78 -17.73 -12.15 -17.59
N GLY A 79 -17.74 -11.24 -16.64
CA GLY A 79 -17.43 -9.83 -16.87
C GLY A 79 -18.62 -8.95 -17.26
N GLN A 80 -19.80 -9.53 -17.54
CA GLN A 80 -21.01 -8.76 -17.89
C GLN A 80 -22.07 -8.75 -16.79
N VAL A 81 -21.82 -9.38 -15.65
CA VAL A 81 -22.65 -9.27 -14.44
C VAL A 81 -21.92 -8.39 -13.42
N ILE A 82 -22.39 -7.16 -13.29
CA ILE A 82 -21.82 -6.13 -12.42
C ILE A 82 -22.69 -6.02 -11.17
N LEU A 83 -22.10 -6.21 -9.99
CA LEU A 83 -22.70 -5.90 -8.71
C LEU A 83 -22.21 -4.50 -8.28
N SER A 84 -23.12 -3.52 -8.29
CA SER A 84 -22.83 -2.10 -8.02
C SER A 84 -23.55 -1.58 -6.78
N GLY A 85 -23.32 -0.32 -6.42
CA GLY A 85 -23.96 0.31 -5.26
C GLY A 85 -23.56 -0.40 -3.97
N GLN A 86 -24.51 -0.67 -3.09
CA GLN A 86 -24.32 -1.39 -1.82
C GLN A 86 -24.58 -2.89 -1.98
N SER A 87 -23.68 -3.58 -2.68
CA SER A 87 -23.76 -5.04 -2.92
C SER A 87 -22.74 -5.82 -2.11
N ASN A 88 -23.06 -7.07 -1.79
CA ASN A 88 -22.15 -8.01 -1.13
C ASN A 88 -22.52 -9.46 -1.48
N LEU A 89 -21.68 -10.41 -1.06
CA LEU A 89 -21.90 -11.85 -1.21
C LEU A 89 -21.56 -12.56 0.09
N ARG A 90 -22.48 -13.39 0.57
CA ARG A 90 -22.29 -14.28 1.71
C ARG A 90 -22.55 -15.73 1.33
N LEU A 91 -21.64 -16.64 1.68
CA LEU A 91 -21.78 -18.07 1.47
C LEU A 91 -22.10 -18.77 2.80
N ALA A 92 -23.03 -19.72 2.82
CA ALA A 92 -23.31 -20.52 4.02
C ALA A 92 -23.75 -21.95 3.70
N GLY A 93 -23.17 -22.93 4.38
CA GLY A 93 -23.40 -24.35 4.13
C GLY A 93 -22.19 -25.04 3.52
N LYS A 94 -22.38 -25.97 2.57
CA LYS A 94 -21.29 -26.82 2.06
C LYS A 94 -21.30 -26.98 0.55
N TYR A 95 -20.11 -27.11 -0.02
CA TYR A 95 -19.92 -27.38 -1.46
C TYR A 95 -20.66 -26.39 -2.35
N LEU A 96 -20.40 -25.11 -2.11
CA LEU A 96 -20.91 -23.99 -2.89
C LEU A 96 -19.82 -23.46 -3.80
N GLU A 97 -20.11 -23.14 -5.06
CA GLU A 97 -19.15 -22.49 -5.96
C GLU A 97 -19.75 -21.22 -6.56
N VAL A 98 -19.02 -20.10 -6.46
CA VAL A 98 -19.40 -18.81 -7.03
C VAL A 98 -18.36 -18.36 -8.06
N SER A 99 -18.80 -17.91 -9.25
CA SER A 99 -17.87 -17.42 -10.26
C SER A 99 -18.40 -16.35 -11.23
N GLY A 100 -17.46 -15.59 -11.83
CA GLY A 100 -17.74 -14.73 -12.99
C GLY A 100 -18.36 -13.37 -12.70
N LEU A 101 -18.47 -12.97 -11.43
CA LEU A 101 -19.07 -11.71 -11.01
C LEU A 101 -18.03 -10.58 -10.91
N VAL A 102 -18.47 -9.34 -11.13
CA VAL A 102 -17.65 -8.13 -11.00
C VAL A 102 -18.28 -7.20 -9.97
N PHE A 103 -17.55 -6.87 -8.89
CA PHE A 103 -17.92 -5.80 -7.96
C PHE A 103 -17.18 -4.53 -8.34
N LYS A 104 -17.92 -3.48 -8.72
CA LYS A 104 -17.39 -2.14 -9.03
C LYS A 104 -18.49 -1.09 -8.89
N ASP A 105 -18.15 0.19 -8.95
CA ASP A 105 -19.11 1.30 -8.87
C ASP A 105 -19.96 1.25 -7.57
N GLY A 106 -19.29 1.05 -6.43
CA GLY A 106 -19.95 0.92 -5.12
C GLY A 106 -19.02 0.48 -4.00
N TYR A 107 -19.61 -0.02 -2.90
CA TYR A 107 -18.91 -0.52 -1.72
C TYR A 107 -19.84 -1.47 -0.94
N THR A 108 -19.29 -2.29 -0.05
CA THR A 108 -20.14 -3.18 0.77
C THR A 108 -20.88 -2.39 1.87
N PRO A 109 -22.18 -2.65 2.11
CA PRO A 109 -22.90 -2.10 3.28
C PRO A 109 -22.59 -2.85 4.58
N SER A 110 -21.66 -3.81 4.55
CA SER A 110 -21.40 -4.76 5.64
C SER A 110 -19.91 -4.88 5.95
N SER A 111 -19.53 -5.85 6.78
CA SER A 111 -18.12 -6.00 7.20
C SER A 111 -17.18 -6.51 6.11
N ALA A 112 -17.71 -7.13 5.04
CA ALA A 112 -16.91 -7.47 3.87
C ALA A 112 -17.72 -7.48 2.56
N VAL A 113 -17.02 -7.42 1.42
CA VAL A 113 -17.67 -7.61 0.10
C VAL A 113 -18.04 -9.08 -0.09
N ILE A 114 -17.17 -10.01 0.29
CA ILE A 114 -17.40 -11.47 0.23
C ILE A 114 -17.13 -12.08 1.60
N GLU A 115 -18.11 -12.76 2.20
CA GLU A 115 -17.91 -13.54 3.45
C GLU A 115 -18.25 -15.02 3.26
N PHE A 116 -17.38 -15.91 3.74
CA PHE A 116 -17.62 -17.35 3.82
C PHE A 116 -18.44 -17.73 5.06
N ARG A 117 -19.48 -16.94 5.34
CA ARG A 117 -20.49 -17.18 6.38
C ARG A 117 -21.73 -16.33 6.10
N ARG A 118 -22.88 -16.77 6.62
CA ARG A 118 -24.07 -15.92 6.77
C ARG A 118 -23.92 -15.00 7.98
N ASN A 119 -23.46 -15.56 9.10
CA ASN A 119 -23.31 -14.90 10.40
C ASN A 119 -22.31 -15.68 11.28
N LYS A 120 -22.19 -15.36 12.57
CA LYS A 120 -21.22 -15.99 13.49
C LYS A 120 -21.41 -17.51 13.69
N SER A 121 -22.59 -18.06 13.43
CA SER A 121 -22.93 -19.47 13.68
C SER A 121 -23.04 -20.30 12.41
N GLU A 122 -23.44 -19.69 11.29
CA GLU A 122 -23.65 -20.35 10.00
C GLU A 122 -22.50 -20.01 9.03
N LEU A 123 -21.53 -20.94 8.90
CA LEU A 123 -20.32 -20.78 8.09
C LEU A 123 -20.41 -21.54 6.76
N ALA A 124 -19.47 -21.28 5.84
CA ALA A 124 -19.27 -22.07 4.62
C ALA A 124 -18.11 -23.07 4.75
N TYR A 125 -18.25 -24.27 4.19
CA TYR A 125 -17.20 -25.30 4.16
C TYR A 125 -17.10 -25.97 2.79
N HIS A 126 -15.88 -26.36 2.40
CA HIS A 126 -15.64 -26.97 1.09
C HIS A 126 -16.19 -26.13 -0.08
N SER A 127 -16.28 -24.82 0.10
CA SER A 127 -16.84 -23.89 -0.86
C SER A 127 -15.73 -23.14 -1.61
N ARG A 128 -16.05 -22.68 -2.81
CA ARG A 128 -15.11 -22.05 -3.72
C ARG A 128 -15.64 -20.73 -4.23
N VAL A 129 -14.81 -19.70 -4.18
CA VAL A 129 -15.05 -18.45 -4.90
C VAL A 129 -13.93 -18.31 -5.91
N THR A 130 -14.28 -18.27 -7.20
CA THR A 130 -13.31 -18.28 -8.29
C THR A 130 -13.66 -17.31 -9.40
N GLN A 131 -12.68 -16.72 -10.07
CA GLN A 131 -12.92 -15.81 -11.20
C GLN A 131 -13.86 -14.66 -10.84
N ILE A 132 -13.63 -14.05 -9.67
CA ILE A 132 -14.32 -12.83 -9.26
C ILE A 132 -13.40 -11.63 -9.52
N VAL A 133 -14.00 -10.50 -9.88
CA VAL A 133 -13.31 -9.21 -9.93
C VAL A 133 -13.88 -8.31 -8.83
N ILE A 134 -13.01 -7.67 -8.04
CA ILE A 134 -13.35 -6.53 -7.18
C ILE A 134 -12.45 -5.38 -7.60
N ASP A 135 -13.05 -4.35 -8.19
CA ASP A 135 -12.35 -3.24 -8.83
C ASP A 135 -12.82 -1.90 -8.25
N ASN A 136 -11.93 -1.23 -7.51
CA ASN A 136 -12.16 0.04 -6.81
C ASN A 136 -13.46 0.08 -5.98
N TYR A 137 -13.87 -1.07 -5.41
CA TYR A 137 -15.10 -1.19 -4.61
C TYR A 137 -14.88 -0.80 -3.13
N SER A 138 -14.31 0.39 -2.92
CA SER A 138 -13.88 0.88 -1.60
C SER A 138 -14.96 1.76 -0.96
N ASN A 139 -15.08 1.69 0.36
CA ASN A 139 -15.91 2.62 1.12
C ASN A 139 -15.46 4.08 0.85
N PRO A 140 -16.39 5.03 0.59
CA PRO A 140 -16.06 6.43 0.36
C PRO A 140 -15.43 7.12 1.59
N ASP A 141 -15.68 6.62 2.80
CA ASP A 141 -14.90 7.02 3.97
C ASP A 141 -13.65 6.14 4.08
N LYS A 142 -12.49 6.75 3.81
CA LYS A 142 -11.17 6.11 3.89
C LYS A 142 -10.87 5.51 5.28
N ARG A 143 -11.52 6.00 6.34
CA ARG A 143 -11.34 5.52 7.72
C ARG A 143 -12.23 4.37 8.09
N GLU A 144 -13.36 4.21 7.39
CA GLU A 144 -14.26 3.09 7.62
C GLU A 144 -13.59 1.78 7.22
N SER A 145 -13.67 0.82 8.13
CA SER A 145 -12.95 -0.45 7.99
C SER A 145 -13.88 -1.53 7.43
N ASP A 146 -13.48 -2.09 6.30
CA ASP A 146 -14.08 -3.30 5.74
C ASP A 146 -13.01 -4.27 5.24
N TYR A 147 -13.42 -5.49 4.91
CA TYR A 147 -12.63 -6.43 4.12
C TYR A 147 -13.23 -6.55 2.72
N TRP A 148 -12.42 -6.92 1.73
CA TRP A 148 -13.01 -7.38 0.47
C TRP A 148 -13.37 -8.85 0.53
N VAL A 149 -12.52 -9.69 1.12
CA VAL A 149 -12.84 -11.11 1.30
C VAL A 149 -12.54 -11.55 2.73
N ALA A 150 -13.49 -12.21 3.38
CA ALA A 150 -13.34 -12.78 4.70
C ALA A 150 -13.65 -14.29 4.67
N LEU A 151 -12.61 -15.11 4.82
CA LEU A 151 -12.72 -16.56 4.92
C LEU A 151 -12.96 -16.99 6.37
N TYR A 152 -13.92 -17.89 6.53
CA TYR A 152 -14.28 -18.59 7.76
C TYR A 152 -14.50 -20.07 7.42
N GLY A 153 -14.79 -20.91 8.42
CA GLY A 153 -15.05 -22.34 8.19
C GLY A 153 -13.79 -23.11 7.81
N GLN A 154 -13.95 -24.21 7.06
CA GLN A 154 -12.83 -25.09 6.69
C GLN A 154 -12.93 -25.55 5.23
N HIS A 155 -11.79 -25.87 4.64
CA HIS A 155 -11.59 -26.41 3.29
C HIS A 155 -12.14 -25.54 2.15
N ASN A 156 -12.31 -24.24 2.40
CA ASN A 156 -12.67 -23.29 1.37
C ASN A 156 -11.50 -22.93 0.45
N ARG A 157 -11.83 -22.51 -0.77
CA ARG A 157 -10.86 -22.06 -1.78
C ARG A 157 -11.24 -20.68 -2.33
N PHE A 158 -10.27 -19.79 -2.41
CA PHE A 158 -10.39 -18.50 -3.08
C PHE A 158 -9.32 -18.42 -4.17
N ASP A 159 -9.73 -18.48 -5.44
CA ASP A 159 -8.79 -18.66 -6.54
C ASP A 159 -9.11 -17.92 -7.84
N HIS A 160 -8.10 -17.74 -8.70
CA HIS A 160 -8.25 -17.09 -10.03
C HIS A 160 -9.01 -15.77 -9.99
N SER A 161 -8.97 -15.03 -8.89
CA SER A 161 -9.72 -13.79 -8.70
C SER A 161 -8.81 -12.56 -8.87
N HIS A 162 -9.42 -11.42 -9.19
CA HIS A 162 -8.77 -10.15 -9.47
C HIS A 162 -9.24 -9.13 -8.44
N LEU A 163 -8.33 -8.63 -7.60
CA LEU A 163 -8.62 -7.62 -6.59
C LEU A 163 -7.71 -6.41 -6.82
N VAL A 164 -8.26 -5.23 -7.11
CA VAL A 164 -7.47 -4.02 -7.39
C VAL A 164 -8.13 -2.74 -6.89
N GLY A 165 -7.36 -1.85 -6.25
CA GLY A 165 -7.80 -0.50 -5.91
C GLY A 165 -8.53 -0.36 -4.57
N LYS A 166 -8.17 -1.14 -3.54
CA LYS A 166 -8.71 -0.93 -2.18
C LYS A 166 -8.05 0.30 -1.55
N ARG A 167 -8.84 1.29 -1.15
CA ARG A 167 -8.33 2.62 -0.73
C ARG A 167 -8.65 2.98 0.72
N ASN A 168 -9.66 2.35 1.31
CA ASN A 168 -10.05 2.53 2.70
C ASN A 168 -9.34 1.54 3.66
N LYS A 169 -9.47 1.82 4.95
CA LYS A 169 -8.93 1.00 6.05
C LYS A 169 -9.40 -0.46 5.95
N GLY A 170 -8.55 -1.38 6.37
CA GLY A 170 -8.87 -2.79 6.53
C GLY A 170 -8.23 -3.65 5.45
N VAL A 171 -7.88 -4.87 5.85
CA VAL A 171 -7.17 -5.84 5.01
C VAL A 171 -8.01 -6.22 3.77
N THR A 172 -7.39 -6.41 2.61
CA THR A 172 -8.11 -6.82 1.39
C THR A 172 -8.69 -8.22 1.56
N VAL A 173 -7.88 -9.20 1.96
CA VAL A 173 -8.32 -10.58 2.22
C VAL A 173 -7.92 -11.04 3.63
N ALA A 174 -8.88 -11.51 4.41
CA ALA A 174 -8.67 -12.02 5.76
C ALA A 174 -9.10 -13.49 5.89
N VAL A 175 -8.26 -14.32 6.50
CA VAL A 175 -8.67 -15.60 7.10
C VAL A 175 -8.92 -15.39 8.58
N ARG A 176 -10.14 -15.71 9.03
CA ARG A 176 -10.61 -15.43 10.39
C ARG A 176 -10.65 -16.71 11.21
N LEU A 177 -10.13 -16.65 12.44
CA LEU A 177 -9.94 -17.81 13.33
C LEU A 177 -10.73 -17.68 14.65
N ASN A 178 -11.73 -16.82 14.67
CA ASN A 178 -12.50 -16.45 15.86
C ASN A 178 -13.50 -17.53 16.33
N SER A 179 -13.43 -18.73 15.76
CA SER A 179 -14.13 -19.93 16.22
C SER A 179 -13.29 -21.17 15.92
N VAL A 180 -13.45 -22.24 16.71
CA VAL A 180 -12.79 -23.54 16.46
C VAL A 180 -13.15 -24.07 15.07
N GLN A 181 -14.37 -23.80 14.62
CA GLN A 181 -14.88 -24.17 13.29
C GLN A 181 -14.18 -23.42 12.14
N SER A 182 -13.41 -22.37 12.41
CA SER A 182 -12.62 -21.65 11.40
C SER A 182 -11.09 -21.81 11.59
N GLN A 183 -10.68 -22.53 12.64
CA GLN A 183 -9.29 -22.95 12.87
C GLN A 183 -9.03 -24.27 12.16
N LYS A 184 -7.75 -24.64 12.01
CA LYS A 184 -7.30 -25.81 11.25
C LYS A 184 -8.07 -25.93 9.92
N ASN A 185 -8.15 -24.80 9.22
CA ASN A 185 -9.08 -24.61 8.15
C ASN A 185 -8.64 -25.29 6.86
N TYR A 186 -7.34 -25.47 6.61
CA TYR A 186 -6.87 -25.99 5.33
C TYR A 186 -7.44 -25.21 4.13
N HIS A 187 -7.63 -23.90 4.31
CA HIS A 187 -8.03 -23.02 3.22
C HIS A 187 -6.93 -22.95 2.17
N ARG A 188 -7.33 -22.75 0.91
CA ARG A 188 -6.41 -22.55 -0.20
C ARG A 188 -6.69 -21.22 -0.89
N ILE A 189 -5.66 -20.39 -1.00
CA ILE A 189 -5.70 -19.09 -1.66
C ILE A 189 -4.70 -19.14 -2.80
N ASP A 190 -5.17 -19.28 -4.04
CA ASP A 190 -4.29 -19.60 -5.17
C ASP A 190 -4.63 -18.94 -6.51
N ASN A 191 -3.62 -18.67 -7.33
CA ASN A 191 -3.78 -18.11 -8.68
C ASN A 191 -4.50 -16.74 -8.72
N ASN A 192 -4.53 -16.01 -7.61
CA ASN A 192 -5.15 -14.68 -7.56
C ASN A 192 -4.19 -13.60 -8.06
N TYR A 193 -4.77 -12.58 -8.71
CA TYR A 193 -4.10 -11.33 -9.01
C TYR A 193 -4.51 -10.30 -7.94
N PHE A 194 -3.59 -10.03 -7.02
CA PHE A 194 -3.66 -8.92 -6.10
C PHE A 194 -2.98 -7.72 -6.78
N GLY A 195 -3.79 -6.89 -7.43
CA GLY A 195 -3.34 -5.71 -8.13
C GLY A 195 -3.00 -4.55 -7.20
N TYR A 196 -2.77 -3.39 -7.82
CA TYR A 196 -2.38 -2.16 -7.13
C TYR A 196 -3.26 -1.86 -5.92
N ARG A 197 -2.59 -1.63 -4.80
CA ARG A 197 -3.17 -1.05 -3.59
C ARG A 197 -2.35 0.19 -3.25
N PRO A 198 -2.91 1.41 -3.31
CA PRO A 198 -2.16 2.62 -3.02
C PRO A 198 -1.72 2.68 -1.56
N THR A 199 -0.72 3.51 -1.28
CA THR A 199 -0.28 3.85 0.08
C THR A 199 -1.48 4.30 0.90
N PHE A 200 -1.78 3.59 2.01
CA PHE A 200 -2.91 3.95 2.84
C PHE A 200 -2.62 5.19 3.71
N GLY A 201 -1.35 5.38 4.08
CA GLY A 201 -0.90 6.48 4.95
C GLY A 201 -1.16 6.22 6.44
N SER A 202 -1.38 4.96 6.84
CA SER A 202 -1.55 4.51 8.24
C SER A 202 -1.48 2.98 8.31
N ASN A 203 -1.65 2.42 9.51
CA ASN A 203 -1.82 0.99 9.74
C ASN A 203 -3.20 0.46 9.29
N GLY A 204 -3.26 -0.80 8.87
CA GLY A 204 -4.48 -1.48 8.42
C GLY A 204 -4.60 -1.51 6.89
N GLY A 205 -3.46 -1.45 6.22
CA GLY A 205 -3.31 -1.44 4.77
C GLY A 205 -3.04 -2.83 4.19
N GLU A 206 -3.11 -3.92 4.97
CA GLU A 206 -2.56 -5.22 4.57
C GLU A 206 -3.31 -5.82 3.36
N THR A 207 -2.63 -6.42 2.39
CA THR A 207 -3.33 -7.10 1.28
C THR A 207 -3.91 -8.43 1.72
N LEU A 208 -3.14 -9.24 2.45
CA LEU A 208 -3.59 -10.54 2.94
C LEU A 208 -3.23 -10.71 4.41
N ARG A 209 -4.19 -11.19 5.21
CA ARG A 209 -3.95 -11.53 6.62
C ARG A 209 -4.50 -12.89 6.97
N VAL A 210 -3.69 -13.73 7.60
CA VAL A 210 -4.11 -15.05 8.10
C VAL A 210 -4.13 -15.04 9.61
N GLY A 211 -5.31 -14.90 10.21
CA GLY A 211 -5.49 -14.83 11.65
C GLY A 211 -5.40 -13.41 12.23
N THR A 212 -5.27 -13.34 13.56
CA THR A 212 -5.12 -12.12 14.36
C THR A 212 -4.27 -12.44 15.59
N SER A 213 -3.77 -11.42 16.30
CA SER A 213 -3.00 -11.62 17.54
C SER A 213 -3.71 -12.56 18.52
N HIS A 214 -4.98 -12.29 18.84
CA HIS A 214 -5.82 -13.05 19.78
C HIS A 214 -5.91 -14.56 19.49
N HIS A 215 -5.79 -14.97 18.22
CA HIS A 215 -5.91 -16.38 17.81
C HIS A 215 -4.60 -16.93 17.24
N SER A 216 -3.49 -16.20 17.39
CA SER A 216 -2.24 -16.49 16.69
C SER A 216 -1.53 -17.78 17.09
N LEU A 217 -1.80 -18.28 18.30
CA LEU A 217 -1.27 -19.57 18.77
C LEU A 217 -2.07 -20.78 18.28
N THR A 218 -3.17 -20.55 17.55
CA THR A 218 -3.95 -21.63 16.94
C THR A 218 -3.40 -21.98 15.57
N ASP A 219 -3.46 -23.28 15.23
CA ASP A 219 -3.09 -23.75 13.90
C ASP A 219 -4.18 -23.37 12.89
N SER A 220 -3.77 -22.80 11.76
CA SER A 220 -4.67 -22.44 10.66
C SER A 220 -4.53 -23.41 9.49
N HIS A 221 -3.31 -23.85 9.17
CA HIS A 221 -3.04 -24.70 8.00
C HIS A 221 -3.46 -24.09 6.65
N THR A 222 -3.55 -22.76 6.56
CA THR A 222 -3.87 -22.08 5.30
C THR A 222 -2.69 -22.23 4.33
N LEU A 223 -3.01 -22.55 3.09
CA LEU A 223 -2.09 -22.58 1.95
C LEU A 223 -2.31 -21.34 1.08
N VAL A 224 -1.29 -20.50 0.96
CA VAL A 224 -1.26 -19.33 0.09
C VAL A 224 -0.23 -19.60 -1.00
N GLU A 225 -0.67 -19.90 -2.21
CA GLU A 225 0.25 -20.29 -3.28
C GLU A 225 -0.05 -19.75 -4.67
N ASN A 226 0.97 -19.54 -5.49
CA ASN A 226 0.83 -19.08 -6.88
C ASN A 226 -0.03 -17.81 -7.02
N ASN A 227 0.09 -16.85 -6.11
CA ASN A 227 -0.56 -15.54 -6.24
C ASN A 227 0.45 -14.50 -6.74
N TYR A 228 -0.06 -13.48 -7.45
CA TYR A 228 0.73 -12.36 -7.94
C TYR A 228 0.34 -11.08 -7.22
N PHE A 229 1.28 -10.50 -6.46
CA PHE A 229 1.13 -9.24 -5.74
C PHE A 229 1.82 -8.12 -6.53
N ASP A 230 1.04 -7.35 -7.28
CA ASP A 230 1.52 -6.25 -8.14
C ASP A 230 1.31 -4.90 -7.44
N ARG A 231 2.40 -4.27 -6.97
CA ARG A 231 2.40 -2.95 -6.33
C ARG A 231 1.35 -2.83 -5.23
N THR A 232 1.38 -3.79 -4.32
CA THR A 232 0.50 -3.85 -3.15
C THR A 232 1.09 -3.05 -1.99
N ASN A 233 0.93 -1.73 -2.08
CA ASN A 233 1.70 -0.72 -1.33
C ASN A 233 0.95 -0.15 -0.12
N GLY A 234 -0.11 -0.84 0.35
CA GLY A 234 -0.99 -0.31 1.38
C GLY A 234 -0.28 0.10 2.67
N GLU A 235 0.67 -0.71 3.13
CA GLU A 235 1.47 -0.50 4.34
C GLU A 235 2.70 -1.43 4.37
N VAL A 236 3.44 -1.47 5.49
CA VAL A 236 4.62 -2.33 5.66
C VAL A 236 4.32 -3.84 5.55
N GLU A 237 3.11 -4.31 5.85
CA GLU A 237 2.70 -5.72 5.73
C GLU A 237 1.84 -5.99 4.49
N THR A 238 2.45 -6.37 3.36
CA THR A 238 1.70 -6.90 2.20
C THR A 238 0.95 -8.19 2.59
N VAL A 239 1.67 -9.12 3.21
CA VAL A 239 1.11 -10.36 3.78
C VAL A 239 1.43 -10.41 5.25
N SER A 240 0.42 -10.55 6.09
CA SER A 240 0.55 -10.62 7.54
C SER A 240 0.06 -11.96 8.08
N ILE A 241 0.99 -12.87 8.38
CA ILE A 241 0.67 -14.18 8.98
C ILE A 241 0.58 -13.98 10.50
N LYS A 242 -0.60 -14.25 11.05
CA LYS A 242 -0.95 -14.11 12.48
C LYS A 242 -1.60 -15.40 13.00
N ALA A 243 -1.04 -16.56 12.64
CA ALA A 243 -1.52 -17.89 12.99
C ALA A 243 -0.42 -18.95 12.80
N GLY A 244 -0.64 -20.16 13.31
CA GLY A 244 0.33 -21.26 13.21
C GLY A 244 0.16 -22.16 11.99
N LYS A 245 1.26 -22.81 11.59
CA LYS A 245 1.34 -23.90 10.59
C LYS A 245 0.79 -23.59 9.20
N ASN A 246 0.90 -22.34 8.75
CA ASN A 246 0.55 -21.95 7.39
C ASN A 246 1.70 -22.22 6.41
N ILE A 247 1.36 -22.32 5.12
CA ILE A 247 2.33 -22.44 4.03
C ILE A 247 2.10 -21.29 3.06
N VAL A 248 3.13 -20.48 2.82
CA VAL A 248 3.13 -19.40 1.84
C VAL A 248 4.20 -19.70 0.80
N ARG A 249 3.79 -20.09 -0.41
CA ARG A 249 4.74 -20.59 -1.41
C ARG A 249 4.48 -20.20 -2.86
N ASN A 250 5.53 -20.15 -3.68
CA ASN A 250 5.43 -19.92 -5.13
C ASN A 250 4.68 -18.63 -5.51
N ASN A 251 4.62 -17.63 -4.62
CA ASN A 251 4.02 -16.33 -4.91
C ASN A 251 5.06 -15.39 -5.53
N VAL A 252 4.59 -14.43 -6.33
CA VAL A 252 5.41 -13.35 -6.87
C VAL A 252 5.00 -12.02 -6.25
N PHE A 253 5.98 -11.29 -5.68
CA PHE A 253 5.83 -9.93 -5.19
C PHE A 253 6.58 -9.01 -6.15
N TYR A 254 5.84 -8.21 -6.92
CA TYR A 254 6.37 -7.32 -7.94
C TYR A 254 6.19 -5.88 -7.49
N GLU A 255 7.30 -5.17 -7.31
CA GLU A 255 7.36 -3.74 -6.94
C GLU A 255 6.42 -3.37 -5.78
N SER A 256 6.22 -4.31 -4.83
CA SER A 256 5.34 -4.11 -3.69
C SER A 256 6.11 -3.47 -2.54
N ARG A 257 5.67 -2.28 -2.13
CA ARG A 257 6.21 -1.52 -0.98
C ARG A 257 5.65 -2.09 0.31
N GLY A 258 6.29 -3.15 0.80
CA GLY A 258 5.84 -3.92 1.95
C GLY A 258 6.56 -5.26 2.05
N THR A 259 6.13 -6.09 3.00
CA THR A 259 6.78 -7.36 3.34
C THR A 259 5.79 -8.52 3.44
N LEU A 260 6.32 -9.74 3.29
CA LEU A 260 5.74 -10.94 3.87
C LEU A 260 6.22 -11.02 5.33
N THR A 261 5.34 -10.69 6.27
CA THR A 261 5.63 -10.72 7.71
C THR A 261 4.99 -11.92 8.38
N LEU A 262 5.83 -12.70 9.08
CA LEU A 262 5.42 -13.73 10.05
C LEU A 262 5.09 -13.07 11.38
N ARG A 263 4.03 -12.26 11.40
CA ARG A 263 3.77 -11.26 12.45
C ARG A 263 3.44 -11.87 13.81
N HIS A 264 2.65 -12.93 13.83
CA HIS A 264 2.39 -13.77 15.00
C HIS A 264 2.19 -15.24 14.58
N GLY A 265 2.27 -16.15 15.55
CA GLY A 265 2.07 -17.58 15.33
C GLY A 265 3.33 -18.30 14.85
N ASN A 266 3.36 -19.62 15.06
CA ASN A 266 4.58 -20.42 14.98
C ASN A 266 4.48 -21.52 13.91
N GLY A 267 5.62 -22.05 13.49
CA GLY A 267 5.64 -23.25 12.65
C GLY A 267 5.21 -23.03 11.20
N ASN A 268 5.35 -21.81 10.67
CA ASN A 268 4.96 -21.51 9.29
C ASN A 268 6.10 -21.81 8.31
N ILE A 269 5.74 -22.13 7.07
CA ILE A 269 6.68 -22.37 5.98
C ILE A 269 6.52 -21.27 4.93
N VAL A 270 7.60 -20.57 4.63
CA VAL A 270 7.71 -19.57 3.56
C VAL A 270 8.72 -20.09 2.54
N GLU A 271 8.24 -20.60 1.42
CA GLU A 271 9.11 -21.29 0.45
C GLU A 271 8.89 -20.91 -1.00
N GLU A 272 9.97 -20.85 -1.78
CA GLU A 272 9.88 -20.71 -3.24
C GLU A 272 9.16 -19.42 -3.72
N ASN A 273 9.08 -18.39 -2.87
CA ASN A 273 8.52 -17.10 -3.24
C ASN A 273 9.57 -16.25 -3.96
N ILE A 274 9.11 -15.38 -4.85
CA ILE A 274 9.96 -14.52 -5.67
C ILE A 274 9.58 -13.06 -5.43
N PHE A 275 10.55 -12.24 -5.05
CA PHE A 275 10.41 -10.81 -4.82
C PHE A 275 11.24 -10.06 -5.85
N ILE A 276 10.58 -9.25 -6.67
CA ILE A 276 11.18 -8.42 -7.72
C ILE A 276 10.89 -6.97 -7.37
N GLY A 277 11.82 -6.30 -6.70
CA GLY A 277 11.66 -4.91 -6.28
C GLY A 277 12.07 -3.88 -7.32
N ASN A 278 12.91 -4.24 -8.29
CA ASN A 278 13.42 -3.35 -9.34
C ASN A 278 14.06 -2.04 -8.83
N GLY A 279 14.50 -1.99 -7.57
CA GLY A 279 15.03 -0.77 -6.97
C GLY A 279 13.96 0.26 -6.57
N VAL A 280 12.66 -0.06 -6.68
CA VAL A 280 11.58 0.79 -6.19
C VAL A 280 11.72 0.96 -4.68
N ASP A 281 11.51 2.19 -4.19
CA ASP A 281 11.71 2.56 -2.79
C ASP A 281 10.79 1.77 -1.84
N HIS A 282 11.31 1.41 -0.66
CA HIS A 282 10.64 0.58 0.35
C HIS A 282 10.12 -0.79 -0.12
N THR A 283 10.65 -1.33 -1.23
CA THR A 283 10.38 -2.73 -1.58
C THR A 283 11.04 -3.64 -0.56
N GLY A 284 10.21 -4.38 0.18
CA GLY A 284 10.64 -5.29 1.24
C GLY A 284 10.57 -6.75 0.81
N GLY A 285 11.02 -7.63 1.71
CA GLY A 285 10.98 -9.07 1.48
C GLY A 285 10.33 -9.80 2.65
N ILE A 286 11.11 -10.60 3.38
CA ILE A 286 10.59 -11.49 4.41
C ILE A 286 10.99 -10.98 5.79
N ARG A 287 10.01 -10.86 6.70
CA ARG A 287 10.23 -10.51 8.11
C ARG A 287 9.85 -11.67 9.04
N VAL A 288 10.86 -12.18 9.75
CA VAL A 288 10.79 -13.34 10.64
C VAL A 288 10.67 -12.90 12.09
N ILE A 289 9.60 -13.37 12.74
CA ILE A 289 9.29 -13.21 14.17
C ILE A 289 8.75 -14.57 14.67
N ASN A 290 8.74 -14.80 15.98
CA ASN A 290 8.14 -15.98 16.62
C ASN A 290 8.90 -17.28 16.30
N LYS A 291 8.30 -18.43 16.65
CA LYS A 291 9.01 -19.71 16.73
C LYS A 291 8.82 -20.61 15.50
N ASP A 292 9.78 -21.51 15.30
CA ASP A 292 9.69 -22.66 14.39
C ASP A 292 9.44 -22.29 12.92
N GLN A 293 9.85 -21.10 12.50
CA GLN A 293 9.63 -20.63 11.13
C GLN A 293 10.62 -21.28 10.16
N ILE A 294 10.15 -21.73 9.00
CA ILE A 294 11.01 -22.24 7.93
C ILE A 294 10.94 -21.30 6.74
N ILE A 295 12.08 -20.75 6.34
CA ILE A 295 12.21 -19.81 5.23
C ILE A 295 13.22 -20.38 4.24
N ARG A 296 12.75 -20.92 3.11
CA ARG A 296 13.63 -21.63 2.18
C ARG A 296 13.38 -21.44 0.70
N ASN A 297 14.43 -21.53 -0.11
CA ASN A 297 14.32 -21.45 -1.58
C ASN A 297 13.65 -20.17 -2.10
N ASN A 298 13.60 -19.09 -1.32
CA ASN A 298 13.05 -17.82 -1.79
C ASN A 298 14.10 -17.06 -2.61
N TYR A 299 13.63 -16.30 -3.60
CA TYR A 299 14.47 -15.46 -4.44
C TYR A 299 14.08 -14.00 -4.26
N LEU A 300 15.02 -13.16 -3.83
CA LEU A 300 14.80 -11.76 -3.48
C LEU A 300 15.73 -10.88 -4.29
N GLN A 301 15.18 -9.98 -5.12
CA GLN A 301 15.97 -9.16 -6.03
C GLN A 301 15.57 -7.69 -6.03
N GLY A 302 16.57 -6.81 -5.93
CA GLY A 302 16.40 -5.36 -6.11
C GLY A 302 15.52 -4.74 -5.03
N LEU A 303 15.66 -5.17 -3.77
CA LEU A 303 14.86 -4.72 -2.64
C LEU A 303 15.59 -3.61 -1.88
N THR A 304 14.92 -2.49 -1.68
CA THR A 304 15.52 -1.26 -1.13
C THR A 304 15.07 -0.95 0.30
N GLY A 305 13.99 -1.57 0.76
CA GLY A 305 13.45 -1.31 2.08
C GLY A 305 14.46 -1.61 3.19
N TYR A 306 14.24 -0.97 4.34
CA TYR A 306 15.10 -1.06 5.53
C TYR A 306 14.24 -1.19 6.79
N ARG A 307 14.90 -1.40 7.95
CA ARG A 307 14.21 -1.59 9.23
C ARG A 307 13.21 -2.74 9.13
N PHE A 308 11.96 -2.50 9.46
CA PHE A 308 10.88 -3.48 9.39
C PHE A 308 10.48 -3.83 7.96
N GLY A 309 10.76 -2.93 7.01
CA GLY A 309 10.58 -3.14 5.58
C GLY A 309 11.81 -3.72 4.87
N SER A 310 12.83 -4.22 5.59
CA SER A 310 14.05 -4.71 4.93
C SER A 310 13.77 -5.83 3.93
N GLY A 311 14.67 -5.98 2.95
CA GLY A 311 14.62 -7.13 2.04
C GLY A 311 14.67 -8.46 2.80
N PHE A 312 15.35 -8.51 3.94
CA PHE A 312 15.23 -9.62 4.89
C PHE A 312 15.42 -9.15 6.33
N THR A 313 14.55 -9.58 7.24
CA THR A 313 14.54 -9.15 8.64
C THR A 313 14.38 -10.34 9.57
N VAL A 314 15.27 -10.45 10.56
CA VAL A 314 15.08 -11.28 11.75
C VAL A 314 14.94 -10.33 12.95
N MET A 315 13.78 -10.33 13.59
CA MET A 315 13.48 -9.36 14.66
C MET A 315 13.96 -9.83 16.04
N ASN A 316 14.25 -8.85 16.90
CA ASN A 316 14.21 -9.05 18.35
C ASN A 316 12.77 -9.20 18.84
N GLY A 317 12.59 -9.96 19.93
CA GLY A 317 11.32 -10.11 20.62
C GLY A 317 11.27 -9.39 21.97
N VAL A 318 10.08 -9.37 22.56
CA VAL A 318 9.85 -8.90 23.93
C VAL A 318 9.95 -10.11 24.88
N PRO A 319 10.78 -10.08 25.93
CA PRO A 319 10.79 -11.12 26.95
C PRO A 319 9.42 -11.25 27.63
N ASN A 320 8.92 -12.47 27.83
CA ASN A 320 7.58 -12.71 28.38
C ASN A 320 6.47 -11.94 27.63
N SER A 321 6.63 -11.80 26.31
CA SER A 321 5.74 -11.04 25.43
C SER A 321 4.26 -11.39 25.65
N SER A 322 3.42 -10.35 25.71
CA SER A 322 1.97 -10.54 25.52
C SER A 322 1.66 -10.94 24.08
N ILE A 323 0.48 -11.52 23.86
CA ILE A 323 0.09 -12.13 22.57
C ILE A 323 0.05 -11.16 21.38
N ASN A 324 -0.15 -9.87 21.65
CA ASN A 324 -0.21 -8.80 20.64
C ASN A 324 1.13 -8.10 20.40
N ARG A 325 2.18 -8.46 21.15
CA ARG A 325 3.54 -7.92 20.97
C ARG A 325 4.36 -8.83 20.05
N TYR A 326 5.68 -8.83 20.19
CA TYR A 326 6.61 -9.57 19.34
C TYR A 326 7.24 -10.69 20.17
N HIS A 327 7.01 -11.96 19.83
CA HIS A 327 7.71 -13.06 20.49
C HIS A 327 9.12 -13.22 19.90
N GLN A 328 10.06 -13.65 20.74
CA GLN A 328 11.42 -13.99 20.35
C GLN A 328 11.44 -14.94 19.14
N VAL A 329 12.35 -14.68 18.21
CA VAL A 329 12.67 -15.63 17.15
C VAL A 329 13.40 -16.82 17.78
N GLU A 330 12.80 -17.99 17.70
CA GLU A 330 13.36 -19.22 18.27
C GLU A 330 13.19 -20.38 17.30
N ASN A 331 14.24 -21.19 17.10
CA ASN A 331 14.18 -22.36 16.22
C ASN A 331 13.77 -22.04 14.77
N ALA A 332 14.23 -20.91 14.23
CA ALA A 332 14.01 -20.58 12.83
C ALA A 332 15.04 -21.27 11.92
N THR A 333 14.61 -21.76 10.76
CA THR A 333 15.47 -22.32 9.72
C THR A 333 15.42 -21.43 8.48
N ILE A 334 16.55 -20.82 8.13
CA ILE A 334 16.68 -19.89 7.00
C ILE A 334 17.69 -20.44 6.00
N GLU A 335 17.20 -21.15 4.98
CA GLU A 335 18.08 -21.96 4.13
C GLU A 335 17.87 -21.77 2.64
N ASN A 336 18.93 -21.87 1.84
CA ASN A 336 18.83 -21.88 0.38
C ASN A 336 18.09 -20.67 -0.22
N ASN A 337 18.18 -19.48 0.37
CA ASN A 337 17.60 -18.27 -0.20
C ASN A 337 18.65 -17.53 -1.05
N THR A 338 18.20 -16.90 -2.14
CA THR A 338 19.05 -16.06 -2.99
C THR A 338 18.66 -14.59 -2.82
N PHE A 339 19.63 -13.75 -2.50
CA PHE A 339 19.51 -12.30 -2.38
C PHE A 339 20.37 -11.64 -3.46
N VAL A 340 19.77 -10.88 -4.36
CA VAL A 340 20.46 -10.17 -5.44
C VAL A 340 20.14 -8.67 -5.37
N ASN A 341 21.13 -7.83 -5.12
CA ASN A 341 20.94 -6.38 -4.94
C ASN A 341 19.88 -6.08 -3.89
N VAL A 342 19.99 -6.73 -2.74
CA VAL A 342 19.15 -6.45 -1.57
C VAL A 342 19.93 -5.48 -0.69
N SER A 343 19.37 -4.30 -0.45
CA SER A 343 20.07 -3.23 0.28
C SER A 343 20.27 -3.54 1.76
N HIS A 344 19.31 -4.25 2.37
CA HIS A 344 19.30 -4.48 3.81
C HIS A 344 18.88 -5.92 4.17
N ILE A 345 19.78 -6.61 4.89
CA ILE A 345 19.53 -7.85 5.61
C ILE A 345 19.79 -7.55 7.09
N GLN A 346 18.74 -7.45 7.88
CA GLN A 346 18.83 -6.97 9.26
C GLN A 346 18.57 -8.09 10.26
N LEU A 347 19.51 -8.28 11.18
CA LEU A 347 19.48 -9.30 12.23
C LEU A 347 19.31 -8.63 13.59
N ALA A 348 18.51 -9.24 14.46
CA ALA A 348 18.10 -8.66 15.74
C ALA A 348 17.39 -7.28 15.60
N ALA A 349 16.73 -7.05 14.45
CA ALA A 349 16.14 -5.77 14.12
C ALA A 349 15.06 -5.34 15.13
N GLY A 350 15.02 -4.04 15.41
CA GLY A 350 14.11 -3.45 16.40
C GLY A 350 14.54 -3.68 17.85
N SER A 351 15.79 -4.08 18.10
CA SER A 351 16.32 -4.19 19.47
C SER A 351 16.22 -2.84 20.19
N ASP A 352 15.61 -2.87 21.37
CA ASP A 352 15.50 -1.74 22.29
C ASP A 352 15.24 -2.26 23.72
N ALA A 353 14.96 -1.35 24.66
CA ALA A 353 14.70 -1.71 26.05
C ALA A 353 13.50 -2.66 26.23
N GLU A 354 12.49 -2.59 25.36
CA GLU A 354 11.33 -3.49 25.39
C GLU A 354 11.61 -4.78 24.61
N ARG A 355 12.13 -4.65 23.38
CA ARG A 355 12.47 -5.72 22.45
C ARG A 355 13.89 -6.22 22.70
N SER A 356 14.13 -6.76 23.89
CA SER A 356 15.47 -7.18 24.36
C SER A 356 15.75 -8.69 24.26
N ALA A 357 14.87 -9.47 23.61
CA ALA A 357 15.07 -10.90 23.39
C ALA A 357 15.64 -11.18 21.99
N ALA A 358 16.96 -11.34 21.90
CA ALA A 358 17.69 -11.70 20.69
C ALA A 358 17.28 -13.06 20.07
N PRO A 359 17.49 -13.30 18.76
CA PRO A 359 17.21 -14.59 18.15
C PRO A 359 17.95 -15.75 18.83
N LYS A 360 17.30 -16.92 18.94
CA LYS A 360 17.84 -18.08 19.67
C LYS A 360 17.63 -19.40 18.91
N ASN A 361 18.53 -20.37 19.10
CA ASN A 361 18.41 -21.74 18.58
C ASN A 361 18.09 -21.81 17.07
N SER A 362 18.50 -20.82 16.29
CA SER A 362 18.10 -20.66 14.89
C SER A 362 19.30 -20.93 13.97
N VAL A 363 19.04 -21.21 12.70
CA VAL A 363 20.07 -21.48 11.69
C VAL A 363 19.86 -20.63 10.43
N MET A 364 20.96 -20.17 9.84
CA MET A 364 20.98 -19.53 8.52
C MET A 364 22.07 -20.16 7.66
N ASN A 365 21.70 -20.99 6.69
CA ASN A 365 22.65 -21.81 5.94
C ASN A 365 22.39 -21.86 4.43
N ASN A 366 23.45 -22.15 3.66
CA ASN A 366 23.35 -22.34 2.22
C ASN A 366 22.70 -21.17 1.46
N ASN A 367 22.75 -19.94 1.97
CA ASN A 367 22.20 -18.76 1.30
C ASN A 367 23.25 -18.13 0.35
N LEU A 368 22.76 -17.49 -0.71
CA LEU A 368 23.56 -16.75 -1.69
C LEU A 368 23.24 -15.26 -1.59
N ILE A 369 24.25 -14.43 -1.31
CA ILE A 369 24.10 -12.98 -1.15
C ILE A 369 24.99 -12.25 -2.17
N ILE A 370 24.40 -11.62 -3.18
CA ILE A 370 25.14 -10.94 -4.24
C ILE A 370 24.64 -9.49 -4.39
N ASN A 371 25.51 -8.53 -4.11
CA ASN A 371 25.24 -7.11 -4.38
C ASN A 371 26.24 -6.59 -5.41
N GLN A 372 25.74 -6.17 -6.58
CA GLN A 372 26.55 -5.73 -7.72
C GLN A 372 27.20 -4.37 -7.49
N ASP A 373 26.66 -3.56 -6.58
CA ASP A 373 27.24 -2.28 -6.14
C ASP A 373 28.39 -2.44 -5.13
N ALA A 374 28.77 -3.69 -4.82
CA ALA A 374 29.79 -4.06 -3.84
C ALA A 374 29.50 -3.59 -2.39
N LYS A 375 28.27 -3.15 -2.08
CA LYS A 375 27.87 -2.83 -0.70
C LYS A 375 27.39 -4.09 0.01
N GLN A 376 27.96 -4.36 1.18
CA GLN A 376 27.51 -5.46 2.04
C GLN A 376 26.15 -5.09 2.69
N PRO A 377 25.14 -5.98 2.70
CA PRO A 377 23.78 -5.63 3.12
C PRO A 377 23.47 -5.87 4.61
N PHE A 378 24.37 -6.49 5.37
CA PHE A 378 24.10 -6.91 6.74
C PHE A 378 24.16 -5.73 7.73
N SER A 379 23.21 -5.74 8.66
CA SER A 379 23.26 -4.94 9.89
C SER A 379 22.78 -5.78 11.05
N THR A 380 23.42 -5.62 12.21
CA THR A 380 23.15 -6.33 13.46
C THR A 380 22.87 -5.29 14.53
N PHE A 381 21.82 -5.51 15.32
CA PHE A 381 21.33 -4.54 16.31
C PHE A 381 21.41 -5.07 17.76
N ASP A 382 21.80 -6.33 17.94
CA ASP A 382 21.99 -7.02 19.21
C ASP A 382 22.86 -8.26 19.00
N ASP A 383 23.07 -9.07 20.04
CA ASP A 383 23.69 -10.38 19.92
C ASP A 383 22.96 -11.27 18.89
N VAL A 384 23.72 -11.82 17.96
CA VAL A 384 23.24 -12.74 16.92
C VAL A 384 23.83 -14.15 17.05
N SER A 385 24.51 -14.45 18.15
CA SER A 385 25.13 -15.76 18.41
C SER A 385 24.12 -16.91 18.43
N GLY A 386 22.86 -16.63 18.76
CA GLY A 386 21.76 -17.60 18.71
C GLY A 386 21.27 -17.94 17.29
N LEU A 387 21.82 -17.31 16.26
CA LEU A 387 21.67 -17.67 14.86
C LEU A 387 22.97 -18.30 14.35
N VAL A 388 22.97 -19.62 14.12
CA VAL A 388 24.15 -20.34 13.62
C VAL A 388 24.24 -20.19 12.10
N LEU A 389 25.34 -19.61 11.61
CA LEU A 389 25.60 -19.44 10.19
C LEU A 389 26.50 -20.56 9.66
N SER A 390 26.15 -21.14 8.51
CA SER A 390 27.02 -22.15 7.85
C SER A 390 26.82 -22.18 6.33
N ASN A 391 27.92 -22.32 5.59
CA ASN A 391 27.90 -22.52 4.13
C ASN A 391 27.13 -21.43 3.35
N ASN A 392 27.06 -20.20 3.87
CA ASN A 392 26.55 -19.06 3.10
C ASN A 392 27.68 -18.47 2.25
N ILE A 393 27.33 -17.86 1.13
CA ILE A 393 28.30 -17.20 0.26
C ILE A 393 27.86 -15.77 -0.03
N ALA A 394 28.80 -14.82 0.12
CA ALA A 394 28.62 -13.43 -0.27
C ALA A 394 29.71 -12.98 -1.26
N ASN A 395 29.39 -12.08 -2.19
CA ASN A 395 30.42 -11.45 -3.04
C ASN A 395 31.16 -10.28 -2.36
N THR A 396 30.70 -9.87 -1.18
CA THR A 396 31.26 -8.78 -0.40
C THR A 396 31.82 -9.29 0.93
N LYS A 397 32.72 -8.50 1.54
CA LYS A 397 33.15 -8.74 2.92
C LYS A 397 32.01 -8.37 3.86
N VAL A 398 31.50 -9.35 4.61
CA VAL A 398 30.43 -9.14 5.62
C VAL A 398 30.99 -8.62 6.94
N LEU A 399 30.10 -8.30 7.88
CA LEU A 399 30.44 -7.96 9.27
C LEU A 399 31.30 -9.07 9.91
N SER A 400 32.28 -8.69 10.73
CA SER A 400 33.28 -9.61 11.30
C SER A 400 32.65 -10.75 12.11
N GLU A 401 31.58 -10.47 12.84
CA GLU A 401 30.84 -11.44 13.65
C GLU A 401 30.04 -12.46 12.81
N LEU A 402 29.81 -12.20 11.53
CA LEU A 402 29.11 -13.12 10.61
C LEU A 402 30.09 -13.92 9.74
N ALA A 403 31.36 -13.53 9.68
CA ALA A 403 32.35 -14.09 8.75
C ALA A 403 32.63 -15.59 8.96
N TYR A 404 32.36 -16.14 10.15
CA TYR A 404 32.57 -17.56 10.46
C TYR A 404 31.67 -18.50 9.62
N GLY A 405 30.49 -18.01 9.22
CA GLY A 405 29.49 -18.81 8.49
C GLY A 405 29.16 -18.27 7.09
N VAL A 406 29.84 -17.19 6.66
CA VAL A 406 29.67 -16.57 5.35
C VAL A 406 31.02 -16.47 4.64
N LYS A 407 31.21 -17.29 3.62
CA LYS A 407 32.41 -17.26 2.79
C LYS A 407 32.32 -16.11 1.78
N GLN A 408 33.32 -15.23 1.76
CA GLN A 408 33.46 -14.28 0.67
C GLN A 408 33.98 -14.99 -0.58
N GLN A 409 33.28 -14.85 -1.70
CA GLN A 409 33.67 -15.43 -2.98
C GLN A 409 33.15 -14.58 -4.14
N ASN A 410 34.01 -14.29 -5.12
CA ASN A 410 33.59 -13.68 -6.37
C ASN A 410 32.71 -14.66 -7.16
N ILE A 411 31.48 -14.25 -7.48
CA ILE A 411 30.51 -15.06 -8.21
C ILE A 411 29.99 -14.28 -9.41
N THR A 412 30.09 -14.87 -10.59
CA THR A 412 29.41 -14.39 -11.78
C THR A 412 28.01 -14.98 -11.84
N LEU A 413 27.00 -14.12 -11.99
CA LEU A 413 25.63 -14.52 -12.20
C LEU A 413 25.28 -14.56 -13.69
N GLY A 414 24.46 -15.52 -14.09
CA GLY A 414 23.86 -15.62 -15.42
C GLY A 414 22.35 -15.79 -15.31
N LYS A 415 21.61 -15.18 -16.24
CA LYS A 415 20.15 -15.31 -16.30
C LYS A 415 19.76 -16.70 -16.81
N ALA A 416 18.96 -17.43 -16.05
CA ALA A 416 18.41 -18.72 -16.46
C ALA A 416 17.13 -18.55 -17.29
N SER A 417 16.58 -19.65 -17.82
CA SER A 417 15.37 -19.66 -18.64
C SER A 417 14.11 -19.19 -17.91
N ASN A 418 14.05 -19.34 -16.58
CA ASN A 418 12.99 -18.79 -15.74
C ASN A 418 13.13 -17.28 -15.50
N GLY A 419 14.19 -16.64 -16.02
CA GLY A 419 14.41 -15.21 -15.92
C GLY A 419 15.15 -14.74 -14.65
N LEU A 420 15.45 -15.64 -13.71
CA LEU A 420 16.19 -15.33 -12.49
C LEU A 420 17.71 -15.47 -12.69
N LEU A 421 18.49 -14.82 -11.84
CA LEU A 421 19.96 -14.83 -11.87
C LEU A 421 20.50 -15.94 -10.96
N TYR A 422 21.39 -16.78 -11.48
CA TYR A 422 22.05 -17.85 -10.73
C TYR A 422 23.56 -17.86 -10.96
N PRO A 423 24.35 -18.41 -10.03
CA PRO A 423 25.77 -18.68 -10.28
C PRO A 423 25.96 -19.46 -11.58
N THR A 424 26.89 -19.00 -12.42
CA THR A 424 27.25 -19.70 -13.67
C THR A 424 28.12 -20.93 -13.39
N SER A 425 28.90 -20.91 -12.30
CA SER A 425 29.71 -22.04 -11.87
C SER A 425 28.86 -23.13 -11.21
N LYS A 426 29.03 -24.37 -11.66
CA LYS A 426 28.40 -25.56 -11.06
C LYS A 426 28.95 -25.91 -9.67
N SER A 427 30.12 -25.38 -9.30
CA SER A 427 30.73 -25.62 -7.98
C SER A 427 30.06 -24.83 -6.85
N VAL A 428 29.21 -23.85 -7.19
CA VAL A 428 28.47 -23.02 -6.23
C VAL A 428 27.06 -23.58 -6.12
N ASN A 429 26.83 -24.39 -5.09
CA ASN A 429 25.54 -25.04 -4.81
C ASN A 429 24.87 -24.46 -3.54
N VAL A 430 24.70 -23.14 -3.53
CA VAL A 430 24.02 -22.37 -2.49
C VAL A 430 23.02 -21.42 -3.14
N GLY A 431 22.09 -20.90 -2.34
CA GLY A 431 20.96 -20.11 -2.80
C GLY A 431 19.78 -20.96 -3.24
N ALA A 432 18.80 -20.29 -3.84
CA ALA A 432 17.56 -20.88 -4.30
C ALA A 432 17.78 -21.87 -5.44
N LYS A 433 16.96 -22.91 -5.46
CA LYS A 433 16.96 -23.94 -6.52
C LYS A 433 16.72 -23.32 -7.90
N ARG A 434 17.35 -23.90 -8.93
CA ARG A 434 17.35 -23.36 -10.30
C ARG A 434 16.02 -23.52 -11.05
N ASP A 435 15.18 -24.44 -10.62
CA ASP A 435 13.89 -24.80 -11.24
C ASP A 435 12.69 -24.06 -10.64
N LEU A 436 12.93 -22.97 -9.89
CA LEU A 436 11.86 -22.07 -9.44
C LEU A 436 10.99 -21.63 -10.62
N LYS A 437 9.67 -21.73 -10.43
CA LYS A 437 8.67 -21.25 -11.38
C LYS A 437 8.35 -19.79 -11.09
N VAL A 438 8.71 -18.90 -12.00
CA VAL A 438 8.30 -17.49 -11.94
C VAL A 438 6.91 -17.39 -12.54
N LEU A 439 5.91 -17.20 -11.68
CA LEU A 439 4.53 -16.98 -12.10
C LEU A 439 4.43 -15.67 -12.90
N LYS A 440 3.80 -15.72 -14.07
CA LYS A 440 3.58 -14.51 -14.86
C LYS A 440 2.31 -13.79 -14.42
N LYS A 441 2.29 -12.47 -14.59
CA LYS A 441 1.13 -11.64 -14.23
C LYS A 441 -0.12 -12.07 -14.99
N GLU A 442 0.01 -12.41 -16.27
CA GLU A 442 -1.09 -12.87 -17.13
C GLU A 442 -1.66 -14.24 -16.71
N ASP A 443 -0.88 -15.08 -16.03
CA ASP A 443 -1.30 -16.42 -15.56
C ASP A 443 -2.13 -16.38 -14.27
N THR A 444 -2.45 -15.19 -13.75
CA THR A 444 -3.22 -14.99 -12.51
C THR A 444 -4.48 -14.17 -12.73
N GLY A 445 -5.42 -14.28 -11.80
CA GLY A 445 -6.74 -13.63 -11.91
C GLY A 445 -7.52 -14.20 -13.09
N VAL A 446 -8.17 -13.32 -13.86
CA VAL A 446 -9.00 -13.69 -15.00
C VAL A 446 -8.45 -13.12 -16.32
N SER A 447 -8.70 -13.81 -17.42
CA SER A 447 -8.30 -13.39 -18.78
C SER A 447 -9.29 -12.40 -19.41
N TRP A 448 -10.54 -12.41 -18.96
CA TRP A 448 -11.64 -11.60 -19.51
C TRP A 448 -11.76 -10.20 -18.85
N TYR A 449 -10.90 -9.88 -17.87
CA TYR A 449 -10.85 -8.56 -17.24
C TYR A 449 -9.43 -8.01 -17.31
N ALA A 450 -9.29 -6.79 -17.83
CA ALA A 450 -7.99 -6.18 -18.08
C ALA A 450 -7.26 -5.84 -16.78
N LYS A 451 -5.94 -6.06 -16.76
CA LYS A 451 -5.04 -5.63 -15.67
C LYS A 451 -4.43 -4.27 -16.04
N VAL A 452 -5.25 -3.21 -15.95
CA VAL A 452 -4.86 -1.86 -16.38
C VAL A 452 -3.81 -1.23 -15.45
N PRO A 453 -2.95 -0.31 -15.96
CA PRO A 453 -2.10 0.51 -15.12
C PRO A 453 -2.92 1.32 -14.11
N ALA A 454 -2.43 1.43 -12.89
CA ALA A 454 -3.16 2.08 -11.80
C ALA A 454 -2.97 3.60 -11.74
N ILE A 455 -1.92 4.11 -12.37
CA ILE A 455 -1.54 5.53 -12.38
C ILE A 455 -1.51 5.98 -13.85
N VAL A 456 -2.16 7.11 -14.14
CA VAL A 456 -2.05 7.80 -15.42
C VAL A 456 -0.92 8.80 -15.30
N GLU A 457 0.11 8.69 -16.14
CA GLU A 457 1.24 9.62 -16.05
C GLU A 457 0.85 11.05 -16.47
N PHE A 458 1.50 12.05 -15.88
CA PHE A 458 1.39 13.41 -16.40
C PHE A 458 1.87 13.45 -17.85
N ASP A 459 1.28 14.31 -18.66
CA ASP A 459 1.67 14.54 -20.06
C ASP A 459 1.52 13.31 -20.99
N SER A 460 0.83 12.25 -20.57
CA SER A 460 0.62 11.04 -21.38
C SER A 460 -0.48 11.21 -22.46
N GLY A 461 -1.27 12.27 -22.37
CA GLY A 461 -2.40 12.57 -23.23
C GLY A 461 -2.08 13.56 -24.35
N LYS A 462 -3.11 14.27 -24.82
CA LYS A 462 -2.98 15.28 -25.88
C LYS A 462 -2.69 16.65 -25.32
N THR A 463 -1.95 17.46 -26.08
CA THR A 463 -1.78 18.88 -25.78
C THR A 463 -2.86 19.72 -26.45
N HIS A 464 -3.49 20.61 -25.68
CA HIS A 464 -4.53 21.53 -26.12
C HIS A 464 -4.06 22.97 -25.92
N VAL A 465 -4.04 23.76 -26.99
CA VAL A 465 -3.71 25.18 -26.90
C VAL A 465 -4.92 25.97 -26.41
N VAL A 466 -4.76 26.73 -25.33
CA VAL A 466 -5.83 27.47 -24.67
C VAL A 466 -5.62 28.98 -24.86
N LYS A 467 -6.59 29.65 -25.46
CA LYS A 467 -6.59 31.12 -25.62
C LYS A 467 -6.62 31.83 -24.26
N ALA A 468 -6.09 33.05 -24.19
CA ALA A 468 -6.04 33.87 -22.98
C ALA A 468 -7.42 34.38 -22.53
N SER A 469 -8.23 33.48 -21.96
CA SER A 469 -9.46 33.81 -21.26
C SER A 469 -9.83 32.73 -20.25
N ALA A 470 -10.46 33.13 -19.14
CA ALA A 470 -10.92 32.19 -18.12
C ALA A 470 -11.94 31.19 -18.66
N ASN A 471 -12.85 31.62 -19.54
CA ASN A 471 -13.82 30.72 -20.17
C ASN A 471 -13.14 29.65 -21.04
N ALA A 472 -12.09 30.01 -21.79
CA ALA A 472 -11.35 29.03 -22.58
C ALA A 472 -10.63 28.01 -21.68
N LEU A 473 -10.02 28.47 -20.58
CA LEU A 473 -9.38 27.59 -19.60
C LEU A 473 -10.36 26.62 -18.97
N LEU A 474 -11.48 27.12 -18.42
CA LEU A 474 -12.48 26.27 -17.77
C LEU A 474 -13.09 25.24 -18.74
N ASN A 475 -13.38 25.65 -19.98
CA ASN A 475 -13.87 24.73 -21.00
C ASN A 475 -12.83 23.68 -21.39
N ALA A 476 -11.56 24.06 -21.47
CA ALA A 476 -10.48 23.12 -21.76
C ALA A 476 -10.31 22.08 -20.63
N ILE A 477 -10.37 22.50 -19.36
CA ILE A 477 -10.31 21.61 -18.20
C ILE A 477 -11.48 20.61 -18.20
N ASN A 478 -12.69 21.10 -18.46
CA ASN A 478 -13.89 20.24 -18.51
C ASN A 478 -13.78 19.18 -19.61
N ASN A 479 -13.28 19.55 -20.79
CA ASN A 479 -13.18 18.66 -21.96
C ASN A 479 -11.92 17.77 -21.98
N ALA A 480 -10.90 18.11 -21.18
CA ALA A 480 -9.66 17.35 -21.11
C ALA A 480 -9.87 15.92 -20.63
N GLN A 481 -9.08 15.00 -21.16
CA GLN A 481 -8.96 13.62 -20.69
C GLN A 481 -7.82 13.50 -19.67
N SER A 482 -7.81 12.43 -18.88
CA SER A 482 -6.71 12.17 -17.94
C SER A 482 -5.38 12.00 -18.70
N GLY A 483 -4.34 12.72 -18.28
CA GLY A 483 -3.03 12.79 -18.91
C GLY A 483 -2.86 13.95 -19.90
N ASP A 484 -3.92 14.67 -20.25
CA ASP A 484 -3.83 15.80 -21.19
C ASP A 484 -3.03 16.99 -20.63
N VAL A 485 -2.54 17.82 -21.55
CA VAL A 485 -1.79 19.04 -21.28
C VAL A 485 -2.55 20.25 -21.81
N LEU A 486 -2.77 21.25 -20.96
CA LEU A 486 -3.33 22.54 -21.35
C LEU A 486 -2.21 23.57 -21.48
N GLU A 487 -1.87 23.92 -22.72
CA GLU A 487 -0.84 24.91 -23.03
C GLU A 487 -1.47 26.31 -23.17
N LEU A 488 -1.24 27.17 -22.19
CA LEU A 488 -1.84 28.49 -22.09
C LEU A 488 -1.09 29.52 -22.95
N ALA A 489 -1.80 30.21 -23.84
CA ALA A 489 -1.23 31.33 -24.58
C ALA A 489 -0.82 32.49 -23.63
N PRO A 490 0.12 33.36 -24.04
CA PRO A 490 0.41 34.59 -23.33
C PRO A 490 -0.85 35.44 -23.11
N GLY A 491 -1.02 35.98 -21.91
CA GLY A 491 -2.15 36.82 -21.53
C GLY A 491 -2.64 36.57 -20.11
N GLN A 492 -3.76 37.20 -19.76
CA GLN A 492 -4.36 37.15 -18.42
C GLN A 492 -5.62 36.29 -18.39
N TYR A 493 -5.76 35.49 -17.34
CA TYR A 493 -6.85 34.55 -17.10
C TYR A 493 -7.48 34.85 -15.73
N ASP A 494 -8.60 35.60 -15.72
CA ASP A 494 -9.29 35.99 -14.48
C ASP A 494 -10.37 34.97 -14.11
N VAL A 495 -10.02 34.04 -13.23
CA VAL A 495 -10.84 32.87 -12.92
C VAL A 495 -11.86 33.18 -11.82
N SER A 496 -13.14 33.27 -12.17
CA SER A 496 -14.22 33.61 -11.24
C SER A 496 -14.86 32.41 -10.52
N LYS A 497 -14.41 31.19 -10.82
CA LYS A 497 -14.95 29.95 -10.27
C LYS A 497 -13.86 29.11 -9.63
N LEU A 498 -14.24 28.28 -8.66
CA LEU A 498 -13.37 27.23 -8.17
C LEU A 498 -13.12 26.23 -9.31
N VAL A 499 -11.86 25.89 -9.55
CA VAL A 499 -11.45 24.95 -10.59
C VAL A 499 -11.27 23.57 -9.97
N GLU A 500 -12.21 22.68 -10.24
CA GLU A 500 -12.15 21.29 -9.79
C GLU A 500 -11.22 20.47 -10.70
N ILE A 501 -10.29 19.74 -10.09
CA ILE A 501 -9.38 18.82 -10.76
C ILE A 501 -9.72 17.40 -10.32
N ASN A 502 -10.34 16.62 -11.22
CA ASN A 502 -10.79 15.24 -10.99
C ASN A 502 -10.19 14.23 -11.98
N LYS A 503 -9.09 14.62 -12.62
CA LYS A 503 -8.32 13.84 -13.59
C LYS A 503 -6.84 14.19 -13.46
N THR A 504 -5.95 13.39 -14.05
CA THR A 504 -4.54 13.79 -14.19
C THR A 504 -4.46 14.86 -15.25
N LEU A 505 -3.93 16.04 -14.91
CA LEU A 505 -3.92 17.19 -15.81
C LEU A 505 -2.67 18.04 -15.61
N THR A 506 -2.05 18.43 -16.73
CA THR A 506 -1.00 19.45 -16.74
C THR A 506 -1.56 20.77 -17.26
N ILE A 507 -1.30 21.87 -16.56
CA ILE A 507 -1.58 23.23 -17.01
C ILE A 507 -0.24 23.96 -17.09
N LYS A 508 0.17 24.34 -18.30
CA LYS A 508 1.47 24.97 -18.53
C LYS A 508 1.37 26.25 -19.34
N ALA A 509 2.25 27.21 -19.08
CA ALA A 509 2.40 28.35 -19.96
C ALA A 509 3.09 27.93 -21.27
N LYS A 510 2.61 28.48 -22.40
CA LYS A 510 3.32 28.38 -23.68
C LYS A 510 4.65 29.13 -23.65
N GLN A 511 4.70 30.22 -22.90
CA GLN A 511 5.89 31.03 -22.65
C GLN A 511 5.96 31.31 -21.15
N SER A 512 7.02 30.85 -20.50
CA SER A 512 7.18 30.95 -19.04
C SER A 512 6.97 32.38 -18.55
N GLY A 513 6.16 32.54 -17.49
CA GLY A 513 5.83 33.82 -16.88
C GLY A 513 4.90 34.73 -17.70
N LYS A 514 4.45 34.31 -18.90
CA LYS A 514 3.59 35.13 -19.77
C LYS A 514 2.10 34.79 -19.70
N SER A 515 1.74 33.71 -19.02
CA SER A 515 0.33 33.34 -18.75
C SER A 515 0.02 33.66 -17.29
N LYS A 516 -0.63 34.81 -17.05
CA LYS A 516 -1.00 35.30 -15.71
C LYS A 516 -2.38 34.76 -15.32
N LEU A 517 -2.46 34.02 -14.22
CA LEU A 517 -3.72 33.59 -13.61
C LEU A 517 -4.03 34.47 -12.40
N THR A 518 -5.24 35.02 -12.36
CA THR A 518 -5.83 35.63 -11.17
C THR A 518 -7.13 34.88 -10.84
N PHE A 519 -7.67 35.06 -9.64
CA PHE A 519 -8.89 34.35 -9.26
C PHE A 519 -9.72 35.12 -8.24
N GLN A 520 -11.06 34.98 -8.32
CA GLN A 520 -12.03 35.77 -7.55
C GLN A 520 -12.78 34.95 -6.48
N ARG A 521 -12.29 33.74 -6.20
CA ARG A 521 -12.78 32.87 -5.13
C ARG A 521 -11.70 32.73 -4.07
N SER A 522 -12.06 32.26 -2.87
CA SER A 522 -11.05 31.98 -1.84
C SER A 522 -10.09 30.87 -2.23
N THR A 523 -10.40 30.08 -3.26
CA THR A 523 -9.49 29.09 -3.81
C THR A 523 -9.53 29.08 -5.34
N LEU A 524 -8.36 28.97 -5.98
CA LEU A 524 -8.26 28.75 -7.42
C LEU A 524 -8.49 27.28 -7.79
N PHE A 525 -7.63 26.35 -7.35
CA PHE A 525 -7.73 24.92 -7.69
C PHE A 525 -8.16 24.07 -6.48
N GLU A 526 -9.11 23.17 -6.67
CA GLU A 526 -9.46 22.10 -5.72
C GLU A 526 -9.23 20.73 -6.37
N ILE A 527 -8.36 19.92 -5.77
CA ILE A 527 -8.12 18.53 -6.18
C ILE A 527 -9.19 17.62 -5.55
N HIS A 528 -9.88 16.84 -6.38
CA HIS A 528 -10.90 15.85 -6.04
C HIS A 528 -10.39 14.43 -6.34
N ASP A 529 -11.19 13.41 -6.02
CA ASP A 529 -10.89 12.02 -6.42
C ASP A 529 -10.65 11.92 -7.95
N GLY A 530 -9.70 11.07 -8.35
CA GLY A 530 -9.12 11.01 -9.69
C GLY A 530 -8.18 12.16 -10.07
N GLY A 531 -8.16 13.26 -9.29
CA GLY A 531 -7.41 14.47 -9.53
C GLY A 531 -5.91 14.34 -9.29
N ASN A 532 -5.10 14.74 -10.28
CA ASN A 532 -3.65 14.95 -10.12
C ASN A 532 -3.28 16.20 -10.92
N LEU A 533 -2.52 17.12 -10.34
CA LEU A 533 -2.30 18.44 -10.96
C LEU A 533 -0.82 18.75 -11.12
N LYS A 534 -0.43 19.07 -12.35
CA LYS A 534 0.89 19.65 -12.66
C LYS A 534 0.72 21.08 -13.17
N LEU A 535 1.43 22.03 -12.56
CA LEU A 535 1.48 23.45 -12.95
C LEU A 535 2.89 23.81 -13.43
N GLU A 536 3.02 24.44 -14.59
CA GLU A 536 4.34 24.69 -15.18
C GLU A 536 4.45 26.07 -15.86
N GLY A 537 5.46 26.85 -15.49
CA GLY A 537 5.77 28.12 -16.18
C GLY A 537 4.76 29.26 -15.95
N LEU A 538 3.85 29.14 -14.98
CA LEU A 538 2.74 30.09 -14.80
C LEU A 538 3.14 31.29 -13.94
N LEU A 539 2.49 32.44 -14.15
CA LEU A 539 2.45 33.53 -13.16
C LEU A 539 1.09 33.48 -12.48
N ILE A 540 1.04 33.27 -11.17
CA ILE A 540 -0.22 33.19 -10.41
C ILE A 540 -0.26 34.33 -9.39
N SER A 541 -1.31 35.15 -9.43
CA SER A 541 -1.48 36.30 -8.55
C SER A 541 -2.76 36.21 -7.71
N GLY A 542 -2.64 36.54 -6.43
CA GLY A 542 -3.77 36.69 -5.51
C GLY A 542 -4.45 38.06 -5.54
N GLU A 543 -4.04 38.97 -6.44
CA GLU A 543 -4.51 40.37 -6.49
C GLU A 543 -6.04 40.55 -6.62
N TYR A 544 -6.74 39.56 -7.20
CA TYR A 544 -8.21 39.57 -7.35
C TYR A 544 -8.92 38.61 -6.39
N ALA A 545 -8.18 37.96 -5.48
CA ALA A 545 -8.77 37.10 -4.48
C ALA A 545 -9.70 37.94 -3.57
N PRO A 546 -10.72 37.33 -2.95
CA PRO A 546 -11.56 38.03 -2.00
C PRO A 546 -10.72 38.47 -0.80
N ASP A 547 -11.03 39.65 -0.25
CA ASP A 547 -10.50 40.13 1.04
C ASP A 547 -11.09 39.29 2.18
N ALA A 548 -10.51 38.11 2.38
CA ALA A 548 -10.95 37.11 3.33
C ALA A 548 -9.76 36.29 3.83
N ILE A 549 -9.90 35.75 5.03
CA ILE A 549 -8.92 34.85 5.64
C ILE A 549 -9.01 33.46 5.01
N ASP A 550 -7.95 32.66 5.16
CA ASP A 550 -7.88 31.26 4.70
C ASP A 550 -8.05 31.07 3.18
N ASN A 551 -7.71 32.10 2.39
CA ASN A 551 -7.55 31.96 0.96
C ASN A 551 -6.42 30.95 0.63
N SER A 552 -6.49 30.29 -0.53
CA SER A 552 -5.46 29.35 -0.98
C SER A 552 -5.36 29.27 -2.50
N ILE A 553 -4.18 29.12 -3.08
CA ILE A 553 -4.08 28.85 -4.53
C ILE A 553 -4.60 27.44 -4.85
N VAL A 554 -4.08 26.45 -4.13
CA VAL A 554 -4.43 25.05 -4.29
C VAL A 554 -4.90 24.49 -2.96
N ARG A 555 -5.94 23.67 -3.00
CA ARG A 555 -6.27 22.78 -1.90
C ARG A 555 -6.79 21.46 -2.43
N THR A 556 -6.90 20.47 -1.56
CA THR A 556 -7.74 19.32 -1.84
C THR A 556 -9.19 19.59 -1.39
N GLN A 557 -10.09 18.64 -1.64
CA GLN A 557 -11.35 18.61 -0.90
C GLN A 557 -11.07 18.70 0.60
N LYS A 558 -11.92 19.43 1.34
CA LYS A 558 -11.72 19.70 2.77
C LYS A 558 -11.79 18.44 3.62
N TRP A 559 -12.58 17.46 3.19
CA TRP A 559 -12.75 16.14 3.79
C TRP A 559 -13.21 15.15 2.71
N GLY A 560 -13.01 13.85 2.96
CA GLY A 560 -13.71 12.79 2.23
C GLY A 560 -13.07 12.35 0.91
N MET A 561 -11.78 12.63 0.68
CA MET A 561 -11.05 12.03 -0.45
C MET A 561 -10.76 10.56 -0.19
N LEU A 562 -11.02 9.75 -1.20
CA LEU A 562 -10.70 8.32 -1.22
C LEU A 562 -9.39 8.07 -1.97
N ASP A 563 -9.20 8.74 -3.10
CA ASP A 563 -8.02 8.62 -3.93
C ASP A 563 -6.84 9.40 -3.34
N ASN A 564 -5.66 8.80 -3.46
CA ASN A 564 -4.44 9.57 -3.32
C ASN A 564 -4.26 10.46 -4.56
N TYR A 565 -3.56 11.58 -4.38
CA TYR A 565 -3.29 12.54 -5.45
C TYR A 565 -1.80 12.81 -5.59
N ARG A 566 -1.42 13.42 -6.71
CA ARG A 566 -0.07 13.97 -6.96
C ARG A 566 -0.19 15.44 -7.30
N PHE A 567 0.74 16.25 -6.78
CA PHE A 567 0.83 17.67 -7.10
C PHE A 567 2.26 18.05 -7.47
N VAL A 568 2.41 18.66 -8.64
CA VAL A 568 3.71 19.11 -9.16
C VAL A 568 3.61 20.56 -9.58
N MET A 569 4.55 21.40 -9.16
CA MET A 569 4.67 22.78 -9.64
C MET A 569 6.10 23.11 -9.99
N THR A 570 6.31 23.55 -11.23
CA THR A 570 7.64 23.85 -11.74
C THR A 570 7.74 25.21 -12.41
N ASN A 571 8.86 25.89 -12.23
CA ASN A 571 9.25 27.10 -12.99
C ASN A 571 8.19 28.21 -12.98
N SER A 572 7.42 28.34 -11.90
CA SER A 572 6.28 29.25 -11.81
C SER A 572 6.51 30.35 -10.77
N GLU A 573 5.82 31.48 -10.94
CA GLU A 573 5.92 32.65 -10.08
C GLU A 573 4.59 32.86 -9.35
N LEU A 574 4.63 33.09 -8.04
CA LEU A 574 3.47 33.36 -7.20
C LEU A 574 3.66 34.70 -6.48
N ILE A 575 2.68 35.59 -6.64
CA ILE A 575 2.76 36.96 -6.11
C ILE A 575 1.44 37.41 -5.48
N ALA A 576 1.52 38.35 -4.53
CA ALA A 576 0.35 39.03 -3.95
C ALA A 576 -0.66 38.05 -3.30
N LEU A 577 -0.16 37.09 -2.51
CA LEU A 577 -0.97 36.24 -1.64
C LEU A 577 -1.08 36.93 -0.27
N ASP A 578 -1.52 38.18 -0.26
CA ASP A 578 -1.38 39.09 0.88
C ASP A 578 -2.57 40.05 1.09
N ILE A 579 -3.65 39.90 0.33
CA ILE A 579 -4.84 40.77 0.45
C ILE A 579 -5.43 40.80 1.87
N ASN A 580 -5.33 39.67 2.59
CA ASN A 580 -5.64 39.53 4.00
C ASN A 580 -4.65 38.54 4.62
N HIS A 581 -4.66 38.41 5.94
CA HIS A 581 -3.82 37.44 6.64
C HIS A 581 -4.22 35.99 6.33
N SER A 582 -3.29 35.06 6.53
CA SER A 582 -3.55 33.61 6.37
C SER A 582 -3.94 33.21 4.94
N PHE A 583 -3.40 33.88 3.93
CA PHE A 583 -3.52 33.47 2.53
C PHE A 583 -2.43 32.44 2.20
N HIS A 584 -2.84 31.18 2.07
CA HIS A 584 -1.99 30.01 1.85
C HIS A 584 -1.66 29.79 0.38
N PHE A 585 -0.60 29.02 0.10
CA PHE A 585 -0.41 28.46 -1.23
C PHE A 585 -1.16 27.13 -1.38
N PHE A 586 -0.77 26.12 -0.59
CA PHE A 586 -1.31 24.76 -0.64
C PHE A 586 -1.89 24.34 0.71
N VAL A 587 -3.13 23.85 0.70
CA VAL A 587 -3.80 23.32 1.89
C VAL A 587 -4.34 21.91 1.62
N THR A 588 -3.83 20.91 2.34
CA THR A 588 -4.44 19.58 2.32
C THR A 588 -5.67 19.55 3.23
N GLY A 589 -6.67 18.77 2.86
CA GLY A 589 -7.86 18.49 3.66
C GLY A 589 -7.66 17.29 4.58
N LYS A 590 -8.64 17.03 5.44
CA LYS A 590 -8.61 15.87 6.33
C LYS A 590 -8.94 14.59 5.56
N GLY A 591 -8.14 13.55 5.76
CA GLY A 591 -8.23 12.27 5.05
C GLY A 591 -7.54 12.24 3.68
N ALA A 592 -7.16 13.41 3.14
CA ALA A 592 -6.43 13.50 1.89
C ALA A 592 -4.98 13.02 2.06
N MET A 593 -4.46 12.35 1.04
CA MET A 593 -3.12 11.76 1.03
C MET A 593 -2.46 12.00 -0.32
N ALA A 594 -1.35 12.74 -0.32
CA ALA A 594 -0.51 12.90 -1.49
C ALA A 594 0.43 11.70 -1.61
N ASP A 595 0.47 11.06 -2.78
CA ASP A 595 1.57 10.16 -3.13
C ASP A 595 2.87 10.97 -3.29
N GLU A 596 2.78 12.16 -3.90
CA GLU A 596 3.91 13.10 -3.98
C GLU A 596 3.45 14.56 -4.07
N ILE A 597 4.28 15.46 -3.52
CA ILE A 597 4.22 16.91 -3.74
C ILE A 597 5.61 17.38 -4.17
N ILE A 598 5.73 17.97 -5.35
CA ILE A 598 7.00 18.44 -5.90
C ILE A 598 6.91 19.92 -6.26
N LEU A 599 7.76 20.75 -5.63
CA LEU A 599 7.95 22.16 -5.97
C LEU A 599 9.38 22.38 -6.47
N THR A 600 9.56 22.73 -7.75
CA THR A 600 10.90 22.95 -8.31
C THR A 600 11.03 24.24 -9.10
N GLY A 601 12.03 25.07 -8.80
CA GLY A 601 12.34 26.23 -9.64
C GLY A 601 11.30 27.36 -9.57
N ASN A 602 10.50 27.42 -8.51
CA ASN A 602 9.44 28.43 -8.37
C ASN A 602 9.90 29.63 -7.55
N SER A 603 9.20 30.76 -7.71
CA SER A 603 9.34 31.94 -6.84
C SER A 603 8.04 32.27 -6.15
N PHE A 604 8.11 32.62 -4.86
CA PHE A 604 6.98 33.05 -4.04
C PHE A 604 7.34 34.38 -3.41
N THR A 605 6.49 35.39 -3.57
CA THR A 605 6.69 36.74 -3.03
C THR A 605 5.41 37.27 -2.41
N ASN A 606 5.50 37.79 -1.19
CA ASN A 606 4.39 38.32 -0.40
C ASN A 606 3.28 37.29 -0.15
N VAL A 607 3.47 36.45 0.85
CA VAL A 607 2.51 35.41 1.25
C VAL A 607 2.20 35.53 2.74
N THR A 608 0.96 35.83 3.12
CA THR A 608 0.59 36.01 4.54
C THR A 608 0.28 34.70 5.26
N GLY A 609 0.16 33.59 4.53
CA GLY A 609 -0.08 32.25 5.05
C GLY A 609 1.10 31.30 4.87
N ASP A 610 0.85 30.01 5.15
CA ASP A 610 1.80 28.93 4.92
C ASP A 610 1.86 28.51 3.43
N ILE A 611 3.02 27.97 2.99
CA ILE A 611 3.19 27.45 1.64
C ILE A 611 2.63 26.03 1.52
N LEU A 612 3.14 25.06 2.29
CA LEU A 612 2.66 23.68 2.33
C LEU A 612 2.08 23.34 3.70
N ARG A 613 0.75 23.26 3.81
CA ARG A 613 0.04 22.77 5.01
C ARG A 613 -0.33 21.31 4.85
N LEU A 614 0.48 20.44 5.44
CA LEU A 614 0.38 18.97 5.39
C LEU A 614 0.27 18.38 6.81
N ASN A 615 -0.55 19.05 7.63
CA ASN A 615 -0.68 18.80 9.05
C ASN A 615 -2.14 18.81 9.53
N THR A 616 -3.05 18.18 8.77
CA THR A 616 -4.47 18.10 9.14
C THR A 616 -4.80 16.87 9.99
N GLU A 617 -3.93 15.87 10.04
CA GLU A 617 -4.09 14.63 10.82
C GLU A 617 -3.40 14.73 12.20
N ILE A 618 -4.02 15.45 13.13
CA ILE A 618 -3.44 15.80 14.43
C ILE A 618 -3.89 14.91 15.60
N GLU A 619 -4.57 13.80 15.30
CA GLU A 619 -5.14 12.88 16.30
C GLU A 619 -4.15 11.84 16.85
N ASP A 620 -2.89 11.86 16.41
CA ASP A 620 -1.82 10.96 16.86
C ASP A 620 -2.08 9.47 16.61
N LEU A 621 -2.79 9.17 15.51
CA LEU A 621 -3.13 7.81 15.10
C LEU A 621 -2.17 7.23 14.05
N GLY A 622 -1.00 7.84 13.86
CA GLY A 622 -0.03 7.42 12.84
C GLY A 622 -0.42 7.80 11.41
N VAL A 623 -1.39 8.69 11.24
CA VAL A 623 -1.82 9.16 9.90
C VAL A 623 -1.12 10.47 9.55
N TYR A 624 -0.93 10.69 8.25
CA TYR A 624 -0.28 11.84 7.65
C TYR A 624 -0.84 12.12 6.25
N ASN A 625 -0.45 13.25 5.66
CA ASN A 625 -1.06 13.78 4.43
C ASN A 625 -0.20 13.71 3.17
N ALA A 626 1.08 13.32 3.25
CA ALA A 626 1.95 13.21 2.08
C ALA A 626 3.05 12.17 2.28
N GLU A 627 3.22 11.27 1.31
CA GLU A 627 4.27 10.26 1.33
C GLU A 627 5.64 10.86 0.99
N TYR A 628 5.73 11.63 -0.10
CA TYR A 628 6.94 12.32 -0.53
C TYR A 628 6.68 13.80 -0.73
N VAL A 629 7.54 14.64 -0.15
CA VAL A 629 7.54 16.10 -0.32
C VAL A 629 8.92 16.52 -0.78
N THR A 630 9.00 17.09 -1.99
CA THR A 630 10.24 17.58 -2.60
C THR A 630 10.12 19.07 -2.87
N VAL A 631 11.06 19.86 -2.35
CA VAL A 631 11.11 21.31 -2.53
C VAL A 631 12.52 21.70 -2.94
N ASN A 632 12.76 21.90 -4.24
CA ASN A 632 14.12 22.09 -4.78
C ASN A 632 14.26 23.36 -5.63
N ASN A 633 15.36 24.10 -5.47
CA ASN A 633 15.70 25.26 -6.32
C ASN A 633 14.62 26.37 -6.33
N ASN A 634 13.88 26.56 -5.22
CA ASN A 634 12.85 27.59 -5.13
C ASN A 634 13.37 28.83 -4.38
N THR A 635 12.73 29.97 -4.62
CA THR A 635 12.96 31.21 -3.86
C THR A 635 11.68 31.64 -3.15
N PHE A 636 11.77 31.94 -1.85
CA PHE A 636 10.66 32.42 -1.03
C PHE A 636 11.06 33.76 -0.41
N ASN A 637 10.31 34.82 -0.73
CA ASN A 637 10.50 36.16 -0.18
C ASN A 637 9.22 36.60 0.54
N ASP A 638 9.38 37.07 1.78
CA ASP A 638 8.29 37.67 2.56
C ASP A 638 7.09 36.73 2.71
N VAL A 639 7.35 35.58 3.34
CA VAL A 639 6.32 34.59 3.68
C VAL A 639 6.09 34.64 5.19
N GLU A 640 4.94 35.16 5.63
CA GLU A 640 4.63 35.27 7.05
C GLU A 640 4.47 33.89 7.72
N GLY A 641 3.87 32.92 7.01
CA GLY A 641 3.70 31.55 7.48
C GLY A 641 4.94 30.67 7.31
N SER A 642 4.78 29.38 7.62
CA SER A 642 5.84 28.38 7.36
C SER A 642 5.88 28.02 5.88
N LEU A 643 7.08 27.72 5.37
CA LEU A 643 7.22 27.03 4.09
C LEU A 643 6.60 25.62 4.18
N ILE A 644 6.90 24.85 5.24
CA ILE A 644 6.35 23.50 5.41
C ILE A 644 5.84 23.29 6.82
N LYS A 645 4.63 22.72 6.94
CA LYS A 645 4.13 22.05 8.14
C LYS A 645 3.77 20.62 7.76
N LEU A 646 4.61 19.65 8.14
CA LEU A 646 4.43 18.24 7.82
C LEU A 646 4.34 17.42 9.10
N TYR A 647 3.23 16.71 9.28
CA TYR A 647 2.89 16.08 10.55
C TYR A 647 2.50 14.61 10.38
N ARG A 648 3.06 13.77 11.26
CA ARG A 648 2.61 12.41 11.55
C ARG A 648 2.76 12.14 13.05
N GLY A 649 1.65 12.17 13.78
CA GLY A 649 1.64 11.97 15.22
C GLY A 649 1.52 10.49 15.64
N GLY A 650 1.76 10.21 16.92
CA GLY A 650 1.54 8.89 17.52
C GLY A 650 2.76 7.96 17.52
N THR A 651 2.49 6.67 17.73
CA THR A 651 3.50 5.62 17.93
C THR A 651 3.39 4.48 16.90
N ASP A 652 2.70 4.71 15.78
CA ASP A 652 2.63 3.72 14.71
C ASP A 652 3.96 3.56 13.97
N GLU A 653 4.30 2.32 13.65
CA GLU A 653 5.52 1.91 12.93
C GLU A 653 5.17 1.11 11.66
N SER A 654 3.96 1.28 11.14
CA SER A 654 3.41 0.47 10.04
C SER A 654 3.56 1.16 8.68
N THR A 655 4.10 2.38 8.64
CA THR A 655 4.25 3.21 7.45
C THR A 655 5.70 3.60 7.20
N PHE A 656 5.98 4.08 5.98
CA PHE A 656 7.32 4.51 5.58
C PHE A 656 7.51 6.02 5.60
N GLY A 657 6.47 6.78 5.25
CA GLY A 657 6.50 8.23 5.19
C GLY A 657 6.05 8.93 6.48
N PRO A 658 6.06 10.27 6.47
CA PRO A 658 6.49 11.12 5.35
C PRO A 658 8.00 11.12 5.05
N HIS A 659 8.35 11.48 3.83
CA HIS A 659 9.70 11.81 3.37
C HIS A 659 9.76 13.27 2.93
N LEU A 660 10.75 14.01 3.42
CA LEU A 660 11.04 15.39 3.02
C LEU A 660 12.42 15.48 2.37
N GLU A 661 12.46 15.98 1.14
CA GLU A 661 13.66 16.46 0.47
C GLU A 661 13.54 17.96 0.20
N MET A 662 14.48 18.74 0.71
CA MET A 662 14.53 20.19 0.52
C MET A 662 15.95 20.63 0.18
N ILE A 663 16.21 20.94 -1.09
CA ILE A 663 17.56 21.17 -1.61
C ILE A 663 17.68 22.49 -2.39
N ASN A 664 18.74 23.26 -2.15
CA ASN A 664 19.10 24.45 -2.94
C ASN A 664 18.00 25.52 -3.00
N ASN A 665 17.28 25.76 -1.90
CA ASN A 665 16.27 26.83 -1.82
C ASN A 665 16.82 28.07 -1.11
N THR A 666 16.28 29.23 -1.46
CA THR A 666 16.51 30.49 -0.75
C THR A 666 15.23 30.93 -0.03
N LEU A 667 15.32 31.09 1.28
CA LEU A 667 14.25 31.57 2.15
C LEU A 667 14.67 32.92 2.72
N ASN A 668 13.97 33.98 2.37
CA ASN A 668 14.22 35.33 2.85
C ASN A 668 12.95 35.87 3.54
N ASN A 669 13.06 36.19 4.83
CA ASN A 669 11.93 36.65 5.64
C ASN A 669 10.76 35.64 5.67
N VAL A 670 11.03 34.41 6.10
CA VAL A 670 10.04 33.31 6.15
C VAL A 670 9.70 32.90 7.58
N GLY A 671 8.42 32.82 7.92
CA GLY A 671 7.91 32.18 9.14
C GLY A 671 7.80 33.06 10.38
N PHE A 672 8.00 34.37 10.28
CA PHE A 672 7.91 35.31 11.41
C PHE A 672 6.53 35.91 11.67
N GLY A 673 5.53 35.58 10.86
CA GLY A 673 4.16 36.07 11.04
C GLY A 673 3.60 35.71 12.42
N ALA A 674 2.92 36.66 13.06
CA ALA A 674 2.36 36.48 14.41
C ALA A 674 1.35 35.31 14.52
N ARG A 675 0.78 34.89 13.39
CA ARG A 675 -0.17 33.76 13.31
C ARG A 675 0.51 32.42 13.09
N ASN A 676 1.81 32.39 12.81
CA ASN A 676 2.58 31.16 12.72
C ASN A 676 2.86 30.60 14.13
N LYS A 677 1.92 29.83 14.67
CA LYS A 677 2.03 29.22 16.01
C LYS A 677 3.21 28.24 16.16
N ALA A 678 3.70 27.66 15.06
CA ALA A 678 4.88 26.80 15.09
C ALA A 678 6.18 27.60 15.33
N GLN A 679 6.15 28.92 15.07
CA GLN A 679 7.32 29.81 15.14
C GLN A 679 8.53 29.25 14.37
N ALA A 680 8.24 28.65 13.22
CA ALA A 680 9.20 27.90 12.41
C ALA A 680 9.00 28.21 10.93
N SER A 681 10.09 28.29 10.17
CA SER A 681 10.03 28.33 8.71
C SER A 681 9.73 26.93 8.15
N ILE A 682 10.29 25.90 8.79
CA ILE A 682 10.06 24.49 8.49
C ILE A 682 9.67 23.79 9.79
N TYR A 683 8.51 23.16 9.82
CA TYR A 683 8.04 22.35 10.94
C TYR A 683 7.78 20.92 10.47
N VAL A 684 8.56 19.97 11.00
CA VAL A 684 8.42 18.54 10.71
C VAL A 684 8.24 17.76 12.01
N HIS A 685 7.13 17.04 12.12
CA HIS A 685 6.80 16.22 13.28
C HIS A 685 6.53 14.78 12.83
N GLY A 686 7.30 13.82 13.37
CA GLY A 686 7.19 12.40 13.07
C GLY A 686 7.50 11.97 11.62
N VAL A 687 8.13 12.86 10.85
CA VAL A 687 8.65 12.60 9.50
C VAL A 687 9.76 11.55 9.59
N GLN A 688 9.68 10.51 8.77
CA GLN A 688 10.55 9.33 8.89
C GLN A 688 11.88 9.51 8.15
N VAL A 689 11.90 10.31 7.08
CA VAL A 689 13.13 10.69 6.37
C VAL A 689 13.09 12.18 6.08
N THR A 690 14.10 12.92 6.54
CA THR A 690 14.23 14.36 6.31
C THR A 690 15.62 14.69 5.80
N ASN A 691 15.72 15.29 4.60
CA ASN A 691 16.95 15.78 4.00
C ASN A 691 16.80 17.26 3.67
N ILE A 692 17.47 18.14 4.43
CA ILE A 692 17.48 19.59 4.20
C ILE A 692 18.92 20.01 3.89
N LYS A 693 19.22 20.26 2.62
CA LYS A 693 20.59 20.43 2.14
C LYS A 693 20.79 21.68 1.29
N GLU A 694 21.93 22.36 1.46
CA GLU A 694 22.37 23.42 0.55
C GLU A 694 21.39 24.61 0.43
N ASN A 695 20.56 24.85 1.47
CA ASN A 695 19.61 25.95 1.46
C ASN A 695 20.21 27.21 2.11
N GLU A 696 19.70 28.37 1.71
CA GLU A 696 20.00 29.66 2.34
C GLU A 696 18.77 30.19 3.09
N PHE A 697 18.92 30.42 4.39
CA PHE A 697 17.90 31.00 5.25
C PHE A 697 18.34 32.39 5.72
N VAL A 698 17.78 33.43 5.12
CA VAL A 698 18.03 34.83 5.45
C VAL A 698 16.88 35.39 6.27
N LYS A 699 17.17 35.90 7.48
CA LYS A 699 16.19 36.51 8.39
C LYS A 699 14.90 35.70 8.46
N SER A 700 15.00 34.41 8.75
CA SER A 700 13.84 33.51 8.78
C SER A 700 13.69 32.86 10.15
N ALA A 701 12.49 32.35 10.43
CA ALA A 701 12.24 31.52 11.60
C ALA A 701 13.05 30.21 11.50
N PRO A 702 13.38 29.56 12.63
CA PRO A 702 14.21 28.35 12.61
C PRO A 702 13.52 27.16 11.94
N ILE A 703 14.32 26.15 11.62
CA ILE A 703 13.83 24.79 11.36
C ILE A 703 13.50 24.13 12.70
N VAL A 704 12.34 23.48 12.80
CA VAL A 704 11.91 22.70 13.97
C VAL A 704 11.62 21.28 13.55
N VAL A 705 12.33 20.34 14.17
CA VAL A 705 12.19 18.90 13.98
C VAL A 705 11.76 18.25 15.29
N GLU A 706 10.68 17.49 15.25
CA GLU A 706 10.19 16.69 16.36
C GLU A 706 10.12 15.22 15.94
N HIS A 707 11.12 14.45 16.38
CA HIS A 707 11.18 13.02 16.12
C HIS A 707 10.22 12.25 17.03
N THR A 708 9.52 11.28 16.44
CA THR A 708 8.65 10.33 17.14
C THR A 708 9.28 8.91 17.09
N VAL A 709 8.47 7.85 17.00
CA VAL A 709 8.97 6.47 16.85
C VAL A 709 9.48 6.19 15.43
N GLY A 710 10.04 5.00 15.23
CA GLY A 710 10.40 4.49 13.89
C GLY A 710 11.87 4.66 13.51
N GLU A 711 12.70 5.21 14.41
CA GLU A 711 14.12 5.52 14.16
C GLU A 711 14.28 6.45 12.93
N PRO A 712 13.66 7.65 12.96
CA PRO A 712 13.66 8.56 11.82
C PRO A 712 15.09 8.97 11.43
N LYS A 713 15.30 9.14 10.11
CA LYS A 713 16.57 9.54 9.53
C LYS A 713 16.51 11.00 9.10
N THR A 714 17.16 11.88 9.86
CA THR A 714 17.21 13.32 9.56
C THR A 714 18.63 13.77 9.30
N GLU A 715 18.86 14.42 8.16
CA GLU A 715 20.09 15.10 7.80
C GLU A 715 19.80 16.57 7.43
N ILE A 716 20.43 17.49 8.15
CA ILE A 716 20.42 18.93 7.84
C ILE A 716 21.86 19.35 7.60
N SER A 717 22.24 19.57 6.35
CA SER A 717 23.65 19.77 6.00
C SER A 717 23.93 20.83 4.95
N ASN A 718 25.10 21.48 5.05
CA ASN A 718 25.57 22.46 4.07
C ASN A 718 24.62 23.67 3.88
N ASN A 719 23.77 23.99 4.87
CA ASN A 719 22.88 25.14 4.79
C ASN A 719 23.56 26.40 5.32
N THR A 720 23.13 27.58 4.86
CA THR A 720 23.54 28.88 5.41
C THR A 720 22.37 29.51 6.17
N PHE A 721 22.57 29.81 7.45
CA PHE A 721 21.61 30.50 8.31
C PHE A 721 22.13 31.92 8.58
N ASN A 722 21.64 32.90 7.83
CA ASN A 722 22.01 34.31 7.95
C ASN A 722 20.94 35.08 8.71
N ALA A 723 21.29 35.62 9.89
CA ALA A 723 20.32 36.22 10.80
C ALA A 723 19.10 35.29 11.09
N THR A 724 19.35 33.98 11.06
CA THR A 724 18.38 32.92 11.28
C THR A 724 18.94 32.01 12.37
N LYS A 725 18.10 31.62 13.33
CA LYS A 725 18.50 30.70 14.40
C LYS A 725 18.83 29.32 13.82
N THR A 726 19.76 28.62 14.46
CA THR A 726 20.09 27.23 14.12
C THR A 726 18.88 26.30 14.24
N PRO A 727 18.86 25.16 13.53
CA PRO A 727 17.80 24.15 13.67
C PRO A 727 17.59 23.70 15.13
N ASN A 728 16.34 23.46 15.50
CA ASN A 728 15.93 22.87 16.78
C ASN A 728 15.42 21.46 16.55
N VAL A 729 16.03 20.46 17.19
CA VAL A 729 15.66 19.04 17.06
C VAL A 729 15.32 18.48 18.44
N LYS A 730 14.18 17.79 18.54
CA LYS A 730 13.72 17.12 19.77
C LYS A 730 13.37 15.67 19.50
N GLU A 731 13.75 14.79 20.43
CA GLU A 731 13.22 13.43 20.53
C GLU A 731 12.04 13.42 21.50
N LEU A 732 10.86 13.04 21.02
CA LEU A 732 9.66 13.03 21.86
C LEU A 732 9.45 11.73 22.62
N ILE A 733 9.91 10.60 22.07
CA ILE A 733 9.61 9.26 22.57
C ILE A 733 10.86 8.54 23.07
N VAL A 734 11.94 8.56 22.30
CA VAL A 734 13.18 7.86 22.65
C VAL A 734 14.00 8.73 23.59
N LYS A 735 14.40 8.18 24.73
CA LYS A 735 15.29 8.87 25.68
C LYS A 735 16.71 8.92 25.13
N GLY A 736 17.34 10.08 25.17
CA GLY A 736 18.72 10.26 24.77
C GLY A 736 18.94 11.55 23.99
N PRO A 737 20.17 11.78 23.47
CA PRO A 737 20.40 12.82 22.48
C PRO A 737 19.63 12.52 21.19
N HIS A 738 19.33 13.56 20.42
CA HIS A 738 18.68 13.38 19.13
C HIS A 738 19.59 12.68 18.12
N THR A 739 18.98 11.95 17.19
CA THR A 739 19.70 11.18 16.15
C THR A 739 19.94 11.96 14.85
N ALA A 740 19.39 13.18 14.73
CA ALA A 740 19.58 14.02 13.54
C ALA A 740 21.05 14.37 13.31
N VAL A 741 21.49 14.26 12.05
CA VAL A 741 22.84 14.65 11.62
C VAL A 741 22.82 16.12 11.17
N LEU A 742 23.47 16.98 11.94
CA LEU A 742 23.68 18.39 11.62
C LEU A 742 25.12 18.59 11.17
N LYS A 743 25.37 18.88 9.88
CA LYS A 743 26.74 18.87 9.32
C LYS A 743 27.01 20.09 8.43
N ASN A 744 28.16 20.74 8.60
CA ASN A 744 28.63 21.82 7.73
C ASN A 744 27.62 22.97 7.52
N ASN A 745 26.75 23.23 8.49
CA ASN A 745 25.83 24.36 8.41
C ASN A 745 26.57 25.63 8.85
N ASN A 746 26.51 26.67 8.03
CA ASN A 746 27.12 27.97 8.32
C ASN A 746 26.10 28.88 9.02
N VAL A 747 26.47 29.50 10.12
CA VAL A 747 25.59 30.39 10.89
C VAL A 747 26.22 31.77 10.91
N LEU A 748 25.66 32.68 10.13
CA LEU A 748 26.08 34.07 10.03
C LEU A 748 25.26 34.89 11.03
N ASN A 749 25.74 34.93 12.27
CA ASN A 749 25.18 35.82 13.28
C ASN A 749 25.74 37.23 13.04
N ASN A 750 24.93 38.13 12.50
CA ASN A 750 25.19 39.55 12.72
C ASN A 750 24.98 39.83 14.21
N LYS A 751 26.08 39.85 14.98
CA LYS A 751 26.10 40.59 16.24
C LYS A 751 25.82 42.06 15.89
N ALA A 752 24.58 42.48 16.09
CA ALA A 752 24.27 43.84 16.44
C ALA A 752 23.57 43.74 17.80
N ASP A 753 24.25 44.29 18.81
CA ASP A 753 23.77 44.47 20.17
C ASP A 753 22.44 45.25 20.23
#